data_AF-A0AAJ7L4F5-F1
#
_entry.id   AF-A0AAJ7L4F5-F1
#
_cell.length_a   1.000
_cell.length_b   1.000
_cell.length_c   1.000
_cell.angle_alpha   90.00
_cell.angle_beta   90.00
_cell.angle_gamma   90.00
#
_symmetry.space_group_name_H-M   'P 1'
#
loop_
_entity.id
_entity.type
_entity.pdbx_description
1 polymer ?
#
loop_
_entity_poly.entity_id
_entity_poly.type
_entity_poly.pdbx_seq_one_letter_code
_entity_poly.pdbx_strand_id
1 'polypeptide(L)'
;MSAAGQMTSYLGVKGEGKISSAVVKCWASQFALTAFNYKRQYGQELNSLMAVVVQEMVSADSAGVMFTCDPATSNPSSIFITANYGLGESVVAATADADSYSLRRNGADIVLVAKSCGAKDRIVIESDSGDGTEEKALAADRSGTFCLSDEAAVGLASIGAALSDATDTPRDIEWAIQGGRTFLLQSRPVTSFLQESDFEIENDYNTGLYTKREVLTRANFDEVMPGAFSTLGLSTVFKLLLEGTARTRPEFGYTDKSQFTSLQSVIHGKKTFMNFSQLKALAKNKNMMKSLGITSYGYDIREHDAMKNGIFHGPGASVKGWSFVRTVLGAIWNIKKNVKEIQDSTDRATFDVPEGGDCLSQFMNVLGKVPKMDFFMDGLMKTSYPSALYNILTLNILKKSQGLEDFSADLMLLLSRLLRSDLEVESAIIADELTTLSNSLRKDPMADEFLKMTAEEAVAWLEADQGEAARRFRTLRSKHAHRCYKELDIHSKTWDIDPIPLVETLKSSMRCPEEGDRRKAEQSMTVDELPKRPNIMQRKILDYLIPRAQYAVYAREAAKSGVVKCIHGLRLAMRQVALRLHSEGRLPDPELIFFLSCDEIYRLIKNRDPSLLPRARRRQKMHLKLDRERFPVLLYGIPRPIDSSTMTINSDAPCLEGVPVSQGVVRGPARVILDFSTEAQGIARGDILVTRATDTGWTPYFPLLAGVVTEIGGLLSHGAVVAREYGLPAIVGLDGATEIIKSGDIVTLDGNQGKLYRTPPSADDSTEGAVEHTAV
;
A
#
# COMPACT_ATOMS: atom_id res chain seq x y z
N MET A 1 28.50 0.94 2.53
CA MET A 1 28.19 -0.45 2.94
C MET A 1 29.47 -1.27 2.88
N SER A 2 29.69 -2.19 3.82
CA SER A 2 30.93 -2.95 3.95
C SER A 2 30.88 -4.25 3.14
N ALA A 3 31.97 -4.66 2.49
CA ALA A 3 32.13 -5.99 1.88
C ALA A 3 32.76 -6.99 2.87
N ALA A 4 32.54 -6.80 4.17
CA ALA A 4 33.16 -7.59 5.21
C ALA A 4 32.83 -9.09 5.07
N GLY A 5 33.88 -9.90 5.21
CA GLY A 5 33.79 -11.36 5.08
C GLY A 5 33.42 -11.86 3.69
N GLN A 6 33.36 -11.01 2.65
CA GLN A 6 32.98 -11.43 1.30
C GLN A 6 34.19 -11.78 0.42
N MET A 7 35.35 -11.21 0.71
CA MET A 7 36.59 -11.41 -0.05
C MET A 7 37.60 -12.22 0.77
N THR A 8 38.52 -12.90 0.09
CA THR A 8 39.52 -13.74 0.75
C THR A 8 40.75 -12.93 1.18
N SER A 9 41.32 -13.25 2.34
CA SER A 9 42.60 -12.76 2.82
C SER A 9 43.57 -13.93 3.02
N TYR A 10 44.87 -13.66 2.88
CA TYR A 10 45.94 -14.67 3.01
C TYR A 10 46.97 -14.16 4.03
N LEU A 11 47.19 -14.92 5.10
CA LEU A 11 48.12 -14.59 6.17
C LEU A 11 49.40 -15.44 6.07
N GLY A 12 50.50 -15.02 6.72
CA GLY A 12 51.73 -15.82 6.81
C GLY A 12 52.47 -16.06 5.49
N VAL A 13 52.25 -15.21 4.47
CA VAL A 13 52.84 -15.38 3.13
C VAL A 13 54.25 -14.76 3.07
N LYS A 14 55.28 -15.58 2.81
CA LYS A 14 56.69 -15.15 2.75
C LYS A 14 57.27 -15.24 1.33
N GLY A 15 57.91 -14.16 0.87
CA GLY A 15 58.63 -14.07 -0.40
C GLY A 15 57.83 -13.45 -1.55
N GLU A 16 58.52 -12.69 -2.42
CA GLU A 16 57.93 -11.87 -3.49
C GLU A 16 57.00 -12.66 -4.43
N GLY A 17 57.43 -13.84 -4.88
CA GLY A 17 56.64 -14.67 -5.80
C GLY A 17 55.33 -15.18 -5.16
N LYS A 18 55.36 -15.55 -3.87
CA LYS A 18 54.17 -16.01 -3.15
C LYS A 18 53.23 -14.85 -2.84
N ILE A 19 53.77 -13.69 -2.45
CA ILE A 19 52.98 -12.47 -2.23
C ILE A 19 52.26 -12.08 -3.53
N SER A 20 52.96 -12.08 -4.66
CA SER A 20 52.36 -11.79 -5.97
C SER A 20 51.24 -12.77 -6.33
N SER A 21 51.43 -14.06 -6.03
CA SER A 21 50.38 -15.08 -6.21
C SER A 21 49.17 -14.83 -5.30
N ALA A 22 49.40 -14.48 -4.03
CA ALA A 22 48.33 -14.16 -3.09
C ALA A 22 47.52 -12.94 -3.53
N VAL A 23 48.17 -11.90 -4.06
CA VAL A 23 47.49 -10.72 -4.64
C VAL A 23 46.54 -11.13 -5.77
N VAL A 24 46.98 -12.00 -6.68
CA VAL A 24 46.14 -12.52 -7.77
C VAL A 24 44.95 -13.33 -7.21
N LYS A 25 45.18 -14.16 -6.20
CA LYS A 25 44.11 -14.92 -5.53
C LYS A 25 43.10 -14.01 -4.82
N CYS A 26 43.55 -12.92 -4.19
CA CYS A 26 42.68 -11.89 -3.64
C CYS A 26 41.79 -11.32 -4.75
N TRP A 27 42.36 -10.85 -5.87
CA TRP A 27 41.59 -10.37 -7.02
C TRP A 27 40.59 -11.39 -7.56
N ALA A 28 40.94 -12.68 -7.59
CA ALA A 28 40.04 -13.75 -8.02
C ALA A 28 38.85 -13.94 -7.06
N SER A 29 39.05 -13.73 -5.75
CA SER A 29 38.00 -13.95 -4.74
C SER A 29 36.75 -13.08 -4.94
N GLN A 30 36.87 -11.94 -5.63
CA GLN A 30 35.72 -11.08 -5.95
C GLN A 30 34.68 -11.73 -6.87
N PHE A 31 35.08 -12.81 -7.56
CA PHE A 31 34.24 -13.58 -8.47
C PHE A 31 33.78 -14.90 -7.85
N ALA A 32 34.09 -15.16 -6.57
CA ALA A 32 33.50 -16.28 -5.85
C ALA A 32 31.98 -16.13 -5.78
N LEU A 33 31.26 -17.26 -5.76
CA LEU A 33 29.79 -17.28 -5.78
C LEU A 33 29.16 -16.45 -4.64
N THR A 34 29.77 -16.48 -3.45
CA THR A 34 29.35 -15.70 -2.28
C THR A 34 29.47 -14.19 -2.53
N ALA A 35 30.64 -13.72 -2.95
CA ALA A 35 30.89 -12.32 -3.30
C ALA A 35 29.98 -11.85 -4.44
N PHE A 36 29.80 -12.69 -5.46
CA PHE A 36 28.91 -12.41 -6.59
C PHE A 36 27.46 -12.22 -6.14
N ASN A 37 26.93 -13.16 -5.34
CA ASN A 37 25.56 -13.09 -4.83
C ASN A 37 25.37 -11.89 -3.91
N TYR A 38 26.36 -11.56 -3.07
CA TYR A 38 26.35 -10.37 -2.24
C TYR A 38 26.26 -9.09 -3.09
N LYS A 39 27.13 -8.94 -4.10
CA LYS A 39 27.10 -7.77 -5.00
C LYS A 39 25.75 -7.64 -5.69
N ARG A 40 25.20 -8.75 -6.22
CA ARG A 40 23.88 -8.77 -6.87
C ARG A 40 22.76 -8.39 -5.90
N GLN A 41 22.79 -8.92 -4.68
CA GLN A 41 21.80 -8.66 -3.63
C GLN A 41 21.73 -7.18 -3.23
N TYR A 42 22.85 -6.46 -3.37
CA TYR A 42 23.00 -5.05 -3.01
C TYR A 42 23.25 -4.13 -4.21
N GLY A 43 22.96 -4.59 -5.44
CA GLY A 43 22.98 -3.73 -6.63
C GLY A 43 24.38 -3.20 -7.00
N GLN A 44 25.43 -3.81 -6.47
CA GLN A 44 26.82 -3.38 -6.66
C GLN A 44 27.36 -3.82 -8.02
N GLU A 45 28.40 -3.15 -8.49
CA GLU A 45 29.09 -3.54 -9.73
C GLU A 45 29.77 -4.89 -9.55
N LEU A 46 29.50 -5.81 -10.48
CA LEU A 46 30.09 -7.16 -10.45
C LEU A 46 31.61 -7.11 -10.63
N ASN A 47 32.07 -6.31 -11.61
CA ASN A 47 33.47 -6.03 -11.85
C ASN A 47 33.85 -4.67 -11.22
N SER A 48 34.05 -4.68 -9.91
CA SER A 48 34.43 -3.50 -9.13
C SER A 48 35.96 -3.41 -9.02
N LEU A 49 36.50 -2.21 -8.97
CA LEU A 49 37.91 -2.03 -8.60
C LEU A 49 38.16 -2.59 -7.19
N MET A 50 39.25 -3.35 -7.02
CA MET A 50 39.65 -3.89 -5.73
C MET A 50 41.13 -3.61 -5.46
N ALA A 51 41.39 -2.92 -4.36
CA ALA A 51 42.74 -2.76 -3.82
C ALA A 51 43.09 -3.97 -2.93
N VAL A 52 44.34 -4.41 -2.98
CA VAL A 52 44.88 -5.43 -2.07
C VAL A 52 45.84 -4.72 -1.13
N VAL A 53 45.58 -4.83 0.17
CA VAL A 53 46.47 -4.31 1.21
C VAL A 53 47.53 -5.36 1.48
N VAL A 54 48.80 -4.98 1.31
CA VAL A 54 49.95 -5.79 1.72
C VAL A 54 50.51 -5.17 2.99
N GLN A 55 50.38 -5.90 4.10
CA GLN A 55 50.76 -5.44 5.44
C GLN A 55 51.76 -6.40 6.05
N GLU A 56 52.68 -5.87 6.86
CA GLU A 56 53.60 -6.68 7.66
C GLU A 56 52.83 -7.56 8.65
N MET A 57 53.19 -8.84 8.70
CA MET A 57 52.53 -9.81 9.57
C MET A 57 52.97 -9.62 11.02
N VAL A 58 52.00 -9.52 11.95
CA VAL A 58 52.28 -9.50 13.39
C VAL A 58 52.21 -10.92 13.93
N SER A 59 53.34 -11.47 14.39
CA SER A 59 53.38 -12.74 15.10
C SER A 59 52.79 -12.57 16.51
N ALA A 60 51.47 -12.61 16.61
CA ALA A 60 50.70 -12.20 17.78
C ALA A 60 50.72 -13.25 18.90
N ASP A 61 50.90 -12.80 20.15
CA ASP A 61 50.67 -13.60 21.35
C ASP A 61 49.17 -13.82 21.58
N SER A 62 48.39 -12.77 21.32
CA SER A 62 46.94 -12.73 21.38
C SER A 62 46.39 -11.74 20.36
N ALA A 63 45.23 -12.03 19.78
CA ALA A 63 44.56 -11.16 18.82
C ALA A 63 43.04 -11.29 18.94
N GLY A 64 42.32 -10.33 18.38
CA GLY A 64 40.86 -10.37 18.41
C GLY A 64 40.18 -9.15 17.83
N VAL A 65 38.93 -8.95 18.24
CA VAL A 65 38.04 -7.89 17.74
C VAL A 65 37.56 -7.03 18.90
N MET A 66 37.39 -5.73 18.67
CA MET A 66 36.88 -4.77 19.63
C MET A 66 35.79 -3.90 19.00
N PHE A 67 34.63 -3.82 19.64
CA PHE A 67 33.59 -2.84 19.34
C PHE A 67 33.60 -1.72 20.38
N THR A 68 33.64 -0.46 19.93
CA THR A 68 33.60 0.71 20.81
C THR A 68 32.17 1.18 21.14
N CYS A 69 31.17 0.36 20.79
CA CYS A 69 29.79 0.44 21.25
C CYS A 69 29.27 -0.99 21.49
N ASP A 70 28.12 -1.11 22.15
CA ASP A 70 27.38 -2.38 22.17
C ASP A 70 26.87 -2.70 20.75
N PRO A 71 27.28 -3.81 20.11
CA PRO A 71 26.86 -4.13 18.75
C PRO A 71 25.37 -4.45 18.62
N ALA A 72 24.69 -4.83 19.71
CA ALA A 72 23.26 -5.15 19.73
C ALA A 72 22.40 -3.91 20.01
N THR A 73 22.74 -3.12 21.03
CA THR A 73 21.95 -1.95 21.45
C THR A 73 22.43 -0.63 20.87
N SER A 74 23.61 -0.62 20.23
CA SER A 74 24.32 0.58 19.78
C SER A 74 24.68 1.56 20.91
N ASN A 75 24.69 1.11 22.17
CA ASN A 75 25.05 1.95 23.31
C ASN A 75 26.53 2.38 23.22
N PRO A 76 26.85 3.68 23.07
CA PRO A 76 28.22 4.16 22.90
C PRO A 76 29.02 4.16 24.21
N SER A 77 28.38 3.91 25.36
CA SER A 77 29.06 3.81 26.66
C SER A 77 29.62 2.42 26.93
N SER A 78 29.35 1.44 26.05
CA SER A 78 29.81 0.06 26.21
C SER A 78 30.93 -0.23 25.22
N ILE A 79 31.98 -0.93 25.65
CA ILE A 79 33.06 -1.44 24.81
C ILE A 79 33.10 -2.96 25.01
N PHE A 80 33.16 -3.70 23.92
CA PHE A 80 33.20 -5.16 23.94
C PHE A 80 34.44 -5.66 23.21
N ILE A 81 35.22 -6.53 23.85
CA ILE A 81 36.44 -7.12 23.29
C ILE A 81 36.27 -8.64 23.28
N THR A 82 36.55 -9.25 22.14
CA THR A 82 36.80 -10.70 22.03
C THR A 82 38.28 -10.94 21.77
N ALA A 83 38.84 -11.98 22.39
CA ALA A 83 40.27 -12.25 22.32
C ALA A 83 40.57 -13.75 22.34
N ASN A 84 41.54 -14.17 21.52
CA ASN A 84 42.10 -15.52 21.56
C ASN A 84 43.64 -15.47 21.47
N TYR A 85 44.30 -16.58 21.81
CA TYR A 85 45.74 -16.72 21.62
C TYR A 85 46.10 -16.87 20.13
N GLY A 86 47.30 -16.42 19.77
CA GLY A 86 47.81 -16.51 18.40
C GLY A 86 47.15 -15.51 17.44
N LEU A 87 47.02 -15.92 16.17
CA LEU A 87 46.47 -15.08 15.11
C LEU A 87 44.95 -14.94 15.21
N GLY A 88 44.45 -13.75 14.86
CA GLY A 88 43.04 -13.35 14.99
C GLY A 88 42.07 -14.07 14.05
N GLU A 89 42.56 -14.86 13.09
CA GLU A 89 41.75 -15.60 12.12
C GLU A 89 40.69 -16.48 12.81
N SER A 90 41.06 -17.11 13.93
CA SER A 90 40.16 -17.97 14.73
C SER A 90 38.98 -17.21 15.36
N VAL A 91 39.18 -15.94 15.72
CA VAL A 91 38.15 -15.07 16.31
C VAL A 91 37.23 -14.52 15.23
N VAL A 92 37.81 -14.05 14.12
CA VAL A 92 37.04 -13.49 13.00
C VAL A 92 36.19 -14.57 12.31
N ALA A 93 36.71 -15.79 12.18
CA ALA A 93 35.98 -16.93 11.62
C ALA A 93 34.97 -17.57 12.60
N ALA A 94 34.95 -17.14 13.86
CA ALA A 94 34.15 -17.72 14.94
C ALA A 94 34.35 -19.24 15.10
N THR A 95 35.57 -19.74 14.87
CA THR A 95 35.91 -21.16 14.94
C THR A 95 36.49 -21.59 16.29
N ALA A 96 36.78 -20.64 17.18
CA ALA A 96 37.26 -20.88 18.54
C ALA A 96 36.36 -20.20 19.59
N ASP A 97 36.21 -20.86 20.74
CA ASP A 97 35.53 -20.29 21.91
C ASP A 97 36.47 -19.30 22.62
N ALA A 98 36.35 -18.02 22.25
CA ALA A 98 37.23 -16.92 22.64
C ALA A 98 36.86 -16.29 24.00
N ASP A 99 37.80 -15.57 24.60
CA ASP A 99 37.51 -14.76 25.78
C ASP A 99 36.66 -13.55 25.40
N SER A 100 35.81 -13.11 26.31
CA SER A 100 35.04 -11.86 26.17
C SER A 100 35.24 -10.93 27.37
N TYR A 101 35.39 -9.64 27.08
CA TYR A 101 35.54 -8.58 28.07
C TYR A 101 34.52 -7.47 27.77
N SER A 102 33.70 -7.14 28.76
CA SER A 102 32.72 -6.05 28.69
C SER A 102 33.22 -4.90 29.54
N LEU A 103 33.46 -3.76 28.92
CA LEU A 103 33.94 -2.55 29.57
C LEU A 103 32.91 -1.44 29.43
N ARG A 104 32.86 -0.56 30.42
CA ARG A 104 32.02 0.64 30.39
C ARG A 104 32.91 1.87 30.35
N ARG A 105 32.58 2.77 29.44
CA ARG A 105 33.18 4.08 29.28
C ARG A 105 32.34 5.15 29.98
N ASN A 106 32.99 6.03 30.73
CA ASN A 106 32.40 7.23 31.30
C ASN A 106 33.35 8.41 31.07
N GLY A 107 33.13 9.17 29.98
CA GLY A 107 34.08 10.19 29.54
C GLY A 107 35.42 9.56 29.12
N ALA A 108 36.50 9.93 29.80
CA ALA A 108 37.84 9.36 29.59
C ALA A 108 38.08 8.07 30.38
N ASP A 109 37.27 7.80 31.42
CA ASP A 109 37.46 6.63 32.29
C ASP A 109 36.88 5.37 31.64
N ILE A 110 37.61 4.27 31.75
CA ILE A 110 37.20 2.95 31.28
C ILE A 110 37.32 1.95 32.42
N VAL A 111 36.23 1.22 32.64
CA VAL A 111 36.12 0.25 33.73
C VAL A 111 35.72 -1.09 33.16
N LEU A 112 36.46 -2.15 33.50
CA LEU A 112 36.06 -3.52 33.22
C LEU A 112 34.84 -3.88 34.08
N VAL A 113 33.74 -4.28 33.44
CA VAL A 113 32.46 -4.60 34.11
C VAL A 113 32.29 -6.11 34.26
N ALA A 114 32.65 -6.87 33.23
CA ALA A 114 32.55 -8.32 33.23
C ALA A 114 33.58 -8.94 32.28
N LYS A 115 33.97 -10.19 32.55
CA LYS A 115 34.76 -11.03 31.65
C LYS A 115 34.31 -12.48 31.70
N SER A 116 34.38 -13.19 30.57
CA SER A 116 34.10 -14.61 30.47
C SER A 116 35.23 -15.32 29.75
N CYS A 117 35.68 -16.44 30.29
CA CYS A 117 36.78 -17.22 29.75
C CYS A 117 36.24 -18.28 28.79
N GLY A 118 36.73 -18.28 27.55
CA GLY A 118 36.40 -19.31 26.56
C GLY A 118 37.28 -20.57 26.73
N ALA A 119 36.83 -21.70 26.20
CA ALA A 119 37.56 -22.97 26.27
C ALA A 119 38.95 -22.92 25.60
N LYS A 120 39.07 -22.17 24.48
CA LYS A 120 40.31 -21.96 23.71
C LYS A 120 41.15 -23.24 23.54
N ASP A 121 40.61 -24.24 22.86
CA ASP A 121 41.25 -25.54 22.64
C ASP A 121 42.31 -25.53 21.52
N ARG A 122 42.32 -24.48 20.69
CA ARG A 122 43.12 -24.38 19.46
C ARG A 122 43.75 -23.00 19.30
N ILE A 123 44.93 -22.97 18.66
CA ILE A 123 45.69 -21.75 18.33
C ILE A 123 46.07 -21.76 16.86
N VAL A 124 45.93 -20.61 16.20
CA VAL A 124 46.39 -20.41 14.81
C VAL A 124 47.71 -19.65 14.84
N ILE A 125 48.73 -20.20 14.17
CA ILE A 125 50.06 -19.60 14.06
C ILE A 125 50.53 -19.58 12.60
N GLU A 126 51.62 -18.86 12.33
CA GLU A 126 52.27 -18.91 11.01
C GLU A 126 52.84 -20.31 10.74
N SER A 127 52.69 -20.80 9.50
CA SER A 127 53.29 -22.06 9.08
C SER A 127 54.81 -21.94 8.95
N ASP A 128 55.53 -22.97 9.41
CA ASP A 128 56.99 -23.10 9.25
C ASP A 128 57.43 -23.11 7.76
N SER A 129 56.53 -23.50 6.84
CA SER A 129 56.80 -23.50 5.39
C SER A 129 56.79 -22.09 4.76
N GLY A 130 56.37 -21.07 5.52
CA GLY A 130 56.17 -19.71 5.03
C GLY A 130 55.12 -19.62 3.92
N ASP A 131 54.14 -20.53 3.94
CA ASP A 131 53.02 -20.59 3.00
C ASP A 131 51.70 -20.76 3.75
N GLY A 132 51.29 -19.70 4.48
CA GLY A 132 50.00 -19.69 5.17
C GLY A 132 50.11 -19.83 6.69
N THR A 133 49.00 -20.25 7.27
CA THR A 133 48.81 -20.48 8.72
C THR A 133 48.57 -21.95 8.99
N GLU A 134 48.83 -22.37 10.22
CA GLU A 134 48.53 -23.71 10.71
C GLU A 134 47.80 -23.64 12.06
N GLU A 135 46.90 -24.59 12.27
CA GLU A 135 46.15 -24.72 13.51
C GLU A 135 46.74 -25.83 14.38
N LYS A 136 47.06 -25.50 15.64
CA LYS A 136 47.63 -26.44 16.62
C LYS A 136 46.73 -26.50 17.85
N ALA A 137 46.74 -27.64 18.54
CA ALA A 137 46.08 -27.76 19.84
C ALA A 137 46.78 -26.85 20.86
N LEU A 138 46.00 -26.11 21.66
CA LEU A 138 46.56 -25.27 22.71
C LEU A 138 47.07 -26.17 23.85
N ALA A 139 48.18 -25.77 24.47
CA ALA A 139 48.72 -26.47 25.63
C ALA A 139 47.70 -26.44 26.79
N ALA A 140 47.58 -27.56 27.51
CA ALA A 140 46.54 -27.78 28.52
C ALA A 140 46.61 -26.80 29.71
N ASP A 141 47.77 -26.19 29.94
CA ASP A 141 48.02 -25.16 30.97
C ASP A 141 47.50 -23.77 30.58
N ARG A 142 47.23 -23.53 29.29
CA ARG A 142 46.67 -22.27 28.75
C ARG A 142 45.20 -22.40 28.34
N SER A 143 44.67 -23.61 28.26
CA SER A 143 43.24 -23.84 28.04
C SER A 143 42.46 -23.44 29.29
N GLY A 144 41.37 -22.66 29.12
CA GLY A 144 40.59 -22.14 30.24
C GLY A 144 41.23 -21.00 31.04
N THR A 145 42.34 -20.41 30.59
CA THR A 145 42.92 -19.17 31.16
C THR A 145 42.66 -17.96 30.27
N PHE A 146 42.54 -16.77 30.84
CA PHE A 146 42.37 -15.54 30.04
C PHE A 146 43.63 -15.19 29.25
N CYS A 147 43.47 -14.84 27.97
CA CYS A 147 44.58 -14.44 27.10
C CYS A 147 45.03 -12.99 27.29
N LEU A 148 44.21 -12.15 27.94
CA LEU A 148 44.55 -10.79 28.32
C LEU A 148 44.49 -10.64 29.84
N SER A 149 45.38 -9.81 30.40
CA SER A 149 45.18 -9.30 31.77
C SER A 149 44.10 -8.21 31.78
N ASP A 150 43.57 -7.90 32.95
CA ASP A 150 42.55 -6.86 33.10
C ASP A 150 43.11 -5.48 32.70
N GLU A 151 44.38 -5.21 33.03
CA GLU A 151 45.09 -4.00 32.63
C GLU A 151 45.27 -3.91 31.11
N ALA A 152 45.59 -5.04 30.46
CA ALA A 152 45.72 -5.10 29.01
C ALA A 152 44.37 -4.85 28.30
N ALA A 153 43.28 -5.44 28.82
CA ALA A 153 41.94 -5.22 28.30
C ALA A 153 41.48 -3.77 28.45
N VAL A 154 41.73 -3.15 29.61
CA VAL A 154 41.43 -1.73 29.86
C VAL A 154 42.28 -0.83 28.94
N GLY A 155 43.59 -1.08 28.84
CA GLY A 155 44.48 -0.31 27.97
C GLY A 155 44.09 -0.39 26.49
N LEU A 156 43.71 -1.58 26.01
CA LEU A 156 43.19 -1.77 24.66
C LEU A 156 41.87 -1.00 24.44
N ALA A 157 40.94 -1.07 25.39
CA ALA A 157 39.70 -0.31 25.34
C ALA A 157 39.93 1.21 25.32
N SER A 158 40.95 1.70 26.03
CA SER A 158 41.35 3.14 26.00
C SER A 158 41.82 3.57 24.63
N ILE A 159 42.60 2.73 23.94
CA ILE A 159 43.01 2.96 22.55
C ILE A 159 41.78 2.99 21.64
N GLY A 160 40.86 2.03 21.80
CA GLY A 160 39.61 1.98 21.04
C GLY A 160 38.75 3.22 21.22
N ALA A 161 38.55 3.67 22.47
CA ALA A 161 37.81 4.88 22.80
C ALA A 161 38.44 6.13 22.17
N ALA A 162 39.76 6.27 22.28
CA ALA A 162 40.48 7.39 21.67
C ALA A 162 40.34 7.41 20.14
N LEU A 163 40.37 6.24 19.48
CA LEU A 163 40.14 6.14 18.04
C LEU A 163 38.69 6.48 17.67
N SER A 164 37.73 6.04 18.47
CA SER A 164 36.31 6.37 18.31
C SER A 164 36.09 7.89 18.40
N ASP A 165 36.74 8.56 19.35
CA ASP A 165 36.66 10.02 19.52
C ASP A 165 37.34 10.77 18.39
N ALA A 166 38.54 10.35 17.99
CA ALA A 166 39.30 10.98 16.90
C ALA A 166 38.57 10.92 15.56
N THR A 167 37.51 10.12 15.46
CA THR A 167 36.80 9.89 14.22
C THR A 167 35.29 10.03 14.32
N ASP A 168 34.79 10.51 15.46
CA ASP A 168 33.38 10.81 15.76
C ASP A 168 32.40 9.68 15.42
N THR A 169 32.86 8.42 15.38
CA THR A 169 32.04 7.26 15.03
C THR A 169 32.48 6.02 15.81
N PRO A 170 31.53 5.20 16.30
CA PRO A 170 31.85 3.90 16.89
C PRO A 170 32.60 3.01 15.89
N ARG A 171 33.56 2.24 16.41
CA ARG A 171 34.51 1.45 15.64
C ARG A 171 34.40 -0.03 15.94
N ASP A 172 34.54 -0.82 14.89
CA ASP A 172 34.86 -2.24 14.92
C ASP A 172 36.34 -2.36 14.51
N ILE A 173 37.15 -2.90 15.42
CA ILE A 173 38.60 -2.84 15.39
C ILE A 173 39.18 -4.24 15.52
N GLU A 174 39.96 -4.66 14.53
CA GLU A 174 40.81 -5.85 14.64
C GLU A 174 42.17 -5.46 15.21
N TRP A 175 42.67 -6.22 16.18
CA TRP A 175 43.89 -5.89 16.92
C TRP A 175 44.73 -7.13 17.22
N ALA A 176 46.01 -6.92 17.48
CA ALA A 176 46.96 -7.93 17.92
C ALA A 176 47.88 -7.37 19.00
N ILE A 177 48.38 -8.24 19.88
CA ILE A 177 49.40 -7.92 20.88
C ILE A 177 50.60 -8.83 20.64
N GLN A 178 51.79 -8.23 20.59
CA GLN A 178 53.06 -8.93 20.51
C GLN A 178 54.04 -8.31 21.51
N GLY A 179 54.54 -9.11 22.46
CA GLY A 179 55.49 -8.66 23.48
C GLY A 179 54.98 -7.48 24.32
N GLY A 180 53.67 -7.44 24.60
CA GLY A 180 53.02 -6.34 25.32
C GLY A 180 52.75 -5.07 24.50
N ARG A 181 53.13 -5.04 23.21
CA ARG A 181 52.83 -3.94 22.30
C ARG A 181 51.53 -4.23 21.53
N THR A 182 50.61 -3.28 21.54
CA THR A 182 49.34 -3.36 20.81
C THR A 182 49.50 -2.83 19.38
N PHE A 183 48.98 -3.58 18.42
CA PHE A 183 48.87 -3.24 16.99
C PHE A 183 47.39 -3.21 16.61
N LEU A 184 46.97 -2.16 15.91
CA LEU A 184 45.65 -2.11 15.28
C LEU A 184 45.79 -2.57 13.83
N LEU A 185 45.11 -3.65 13.48
CA LEU A 185 45.22 -4.30 12.17
C LEU A 185 44.20 -3.72 11.20
N GLN A 186 42.97 -3.50 11.67
CA GLN A 186 41.90 -2.89 10.90
C GLN A 186 41.01 -2.04 11.81
N SER A 187 40.46 -0.95 11.28
CA SER A 187 39.40 -0.19 11.93
C SER A 187 38.35 0.22 10.91
N ARG A 188 37.08 -0.05 11.22
CA ARG A 188 35.93 0.32 10.38
C ARG A 188 34.81 0.91 11.22
N PRO A 189 33.97 1.80 10.67
CA PRO A 189 32.81 2.30 11.40
C PRO A 189 31.82 1.14 11.63
N VAL A 190 31.25 1.07 12.82
CA VAL A 190 30.06 0.25 13.07
C VAL A 190 28.92 0.88 12.28
N THR A 191 28.20 0.12 11.47
CA THR A 191 27.10 0.66 10.63
C THR A 191 25.72 0.17 11.04
N SER A 192 25.61 -0.64 12.10
CA SER A 192 24.32 -1.17 12.57
C SER A 192 23.39 -0.07 13.09
N PHE A 193 23.92 0.95 13.78
CA PHE A 193 23.14 2.09 14.28
C PHE A 193 22.64 3.05 13.19
N LEU A 194 23.18 2.98 11.96
CA LEU A 194 22.69 3.76 10.82
C LEU A 194 21.48 3.10 10.15
N GLN A 195 21.11 1.88 10.54
CA GLN A 195 19.90 1.26 10.05
C GLN A 195 18.70 1.88 10.74
N GLU A 196 17.75 2.33 9.93
CA GLU A 196 16.46 2.80 10.43
C GLU A 196 15.80 1.70 11.27
N SER A 197 15.20 2.06 12.39
CA SER A 197 14.33 1.20 13.17
C SER A 197 13.08 0.80 12.37
N ASP A 198 12.38 -0.25 12.81
CA ASP A 198 11.09 -0.59 12.22
C ASP A 198 10.10 0.57 12.38
N PHE A 199 10.18 1.32 13.47
CA PHE A 199 9.41 2.54 13.69
C PHE A 199 9.67 3.58 12.59
N GLU A 200 10.92 3.84 12.22
CA GLU A 200 11.24 4.81 11.16
C GLU A 200 10.74 4.36 9.79
N ILE A 201 10.82 3.05 9.46
CA ILE A 201 10.31 2.51 8.20
C ILE A 201 8.77 2.49 8.16
N GLU A 202 8.08 2.27 9.28
CA GLU A 202 6.61 2.30 9.31
C GLU A 202 6.07 3.74 9.21
N ASN A 203 6.84 4.71 9.72
CA ASN A 203 6.43 6.11 9.81
C ASN A 203 7.06 7.01 8.73
N ASP A 204 7.90 6.49 7.84
CA ASP A 204 8.44 7.28 6.75
C ASP A 204 7.29 7.73 5.82
N TYR A 205 7.33 8.98 5.37
CA TYR A 205 6.23 9.69 4.68
C TYR A 205 5.02 10.06 5.53
N ASN A 206 4.98 9.77 6.83
CA ASN A 206 3.92 10.31 7.68
C ASN A 206 3.92 11.84 7.62
N THR A 207 2.74 12.39 7.41
CA THR A 207 2.52 13.83 7.38
C THR A 207 2.40 14.37 8.80
N GLY A 208 3.12 15.44 9.12
CA GLY A 208 3.01 16.10 10.42
C GLY A 208 1.62 16.72 10.61
N LEU A 209 0.98 16.50 11.76
CA LEU A 209 -0.28 17.15 12.12
C LEU A 209 -0.02 18.48 12.84
N TYR A 210 -0.85 19.48 12.58
CA TYR A 210 -0.70 20.81 13.21
C TYR A 210 -0.98 20.75 14.72
N THR A 211 -1.98 19.96 15.13
CA THR A 211 -2.30 19.72 16.54
C THR A 211 -2.63 18.26 16.82
N LYS A 212 -2.69 17.87 18.11
CA LYS A 212 -3.22 16.56 18.52
C LYS A 212 -4.76 16.47 18.43
N ARG A 213 -5.43 17.50 17.92
CA ARG A 213 -6.90 17.60 17.83
C ARG A 213 -7.38 17.76 16.39
N GLU A 214 -6.53 17.50 15.40
CA GLU A 214 -6.96 17.43 13.99
C GLU A 214 -8.04 16.36 13.82
N VAL A 215 -9.07 16.64 13.02
CA VAL A 215 -10.12 15.71 12.62
C VAL A 215 -9.73 15.16 11.27
N LEU A 216 -9.51 13.85 11.23
CA LEU A 216 -9.10 13.13 10.03
C LEU A 216 -10.20 12.14 9.65
N THR A 217 -10.35 11.93 8.35
CA THR A 217 -11.32 10.97 7.82
C THR A 217 -10.76 10.16 6.68
N ARG A 218 -11.18 8.90 6.61
CA ARG A 218 -10.98 8.00 5.47
C ARG A 218 -12.24 7.77 4.65
N ALA A 219 -13.35 8.46 4.96
CA ALA A 219 -14.55 8.39 4.14
C ALA A 219 -14.22 8.72 2.68
N ASN A 220 -14.74 7.92 1.74
CA ASN A 220 -14.41 7.91 0.32
C ASN A 220 -12.95 7.49 -0.02
N PHE A 221 -11.95 7.72 0.84
CA PHE A 221 -10.59 7.22 0.62
C PHE A 221 -10.48 5.69 0.77
N ASP A 222 -11.30 5.07 1.63
CA ASP A 222 -11.36 3.60 1.68
C ASP A 222 -11.95 2.96 0.40
N GLU A 223 -12.62 3.74 -0.47
CA GLU A 223 -13.08 3.29 -1.79
C GLU A 223 -12.10 3.68 -2.91
N VAL A 224 -11.55 4.90 -2.88
CA VAL A 224 -10.75 5.43 -3.99
C VAL A 224 -9.26 5.13 -3.84
N MET A 225 -8.77 5.02 -2.60
CA MET A 225 -7.39 4.80 -2.22
C MET A 225 -7.31 3.78 -1.07
N PRO A 226 -7.83 2.54 -1.26
CA PRO A 226 -7.84 1.55 -0.19
C PRO A 226 -6.43 1.12 0.23
N GLY A 227 -6.27 0.80 1.51
CA GLY A 227 -5.04 0.22 2.04
C GLY A 227 -3.83 1.15 2.06
N ALA A 228 -2.65 0.54 2.10
CA ALA A 228 -1.35 1.22 2.11
C ALA A 228 -0.85 1.43 0.68
N PHE A 229 -0.25 2.60 0.41
CA PHE A 229 0.45 2.86 -0.83
C PHE A 229 1.89 2.33 -0.79
N SER A 230 2.36 1.90 -1.95
CA SER A 230 3.77 1.72 -2.24
C SER A 230 4.54 3.04 -2.09
N THR A 231 5.84 2.97 -1.80
CA THR A 231 6.66 4.18 -1.62
C THR A 231 6.80 4.97 -2.92
N LEU A 232 6.89 4.27 -4.05
CA LEU A 232 6.91 4.90 -5.36
C LEU A 232 5.57 5.59 -5.64
N GLY A 233 4.45 4.94 -5.32
CA GLY A 233 3.10 5.51 -5.43
C GLY A 233 2.93 6.78 -4.59
N LEU A 234 3.48 6.81 -3.37
CA LEU A 234 3.49 8.02 -2.54
C LEU A 234 4.31 9.15 -3.16
N SER A 235 5.51 8.84 -3.66
CA SER A 235 6.42 9.82 -4.25
C SER A 235 6.01 10.30 -5.66
N THR A 236 5.00 9.67 -6.27
CA THR A 236 4.44 10.01 -7.58
C THR A 236 2.98 10.45 -7.47
N VAL A 237 2.04 9.49 -7.42
CA VAL A 237 0.59 9.71 -7.50
C VAL A 237 0.07 10.53 -6.33
N PHE A 238 0.45 10.20 -5.09
CA PHE A 238 -0.02 10.96 -3.93
C PHE A 238 0.56 12.37 -3.89
N LYS A 239 1.83 12.54 -4.27
CA LYS A 239 2.44 13.86 -4.38
C LYS A 239 1.67 14.76 -5.35
N LEU A 240 1.22 14.23 -6.49
CA LEU A 240 0.36 14.96 -7.43
C LEU A 240 -0.99 15.34 -6.82
N LEU A 241 -1.60 14.46 -6.03
CA LEU A 241 -2.83 14.79 -5.30
C LEU A 241 -2.60 15.99 -4.35
N LEU A 242 -1.50 15.99 -3.61
CA LEU A 242 -1.13 17.11 -2.74
C LEU A 242 -0.95 18.41 -3.53
N GLU A 243 -0.21 18.36 -4.65
CA GLU A 243 0.02 19.54 -5.50
C GLU A 243 -1.29 20.07 -6.13
N GLY A 244 -2.17 19.19 -6.60
CA GLY A 244 -3.48 19.56 -7.15
C GLY A 244 -4.39 20.21 -6.10
N THR A 245 -4.46 19.66 -4.89
CA THR A 245 -5.21 20.30 -3.78
C THR A 245 -4.61 21.64 -3.36
N ALA A 246 -3.30 21.81 -3.43
CA ALA A 246 -2.64 23.08 -3.15
C ALA A 246 -2.95 24.17 -4.20
N ARG A 247 -3.13 23.80 -5.48
CA ARG A 247 -3.45 24.77 -6.57
C ARG A 247 -4.89 25.27 -6.53
N THR A 248 -5.84 24.44 -6.12
CA THR A 248 -7.26 24.82 -6.05
C THR A 248 -7.57 25.67 -4.81
N ARG A 249 -6.73 25.64 -3.78
CA ARG A 249 -6.93 26.32 -2.49
C ARG A 249 -7.15 27.84 -2.53
N PRO A 250 -6.45 28.63 -3.36
CA PRO A 250 -6.73 30.06 -3.51
C PRO A 250 -8.18 30.34 -3.90
N GLU A 251 -8.82 29.43 -4.65
CA GLU A 251 -10.24 29.56 -5.04
C GLU A 251 -11.18 29.47 -3.82
N PHE A 252 -10.74 28.78 -2.77
CA PHE A 252 -11.44 28.64 -1.48
C PHE A 252 -11.00 29.67 -0.43
N GLY A 253 -10.19 30.67 -0.81
CA GLY A 253 -9.75 31.74 0.08
C GLY A 253 -8.56 31.40 0.98
N TYR A 254 -7.85 30.30 0.70
CA TYR A 254 -6.57 29.99 1.35
C TYR A 254 -5.43 30.65 0.56
N THR A 255 -4.82 31.68 1.14
CA THR A 255 -3.71 32.44 0.51
C THR A 255 -2.35 32.15 1.12
N ASP A 256 -2.30 31.48 2.27
CA ASP A 256 -1.06 31.05 2.91
C ASP A 256 -0.48 29.83 2.18
N LYS A 257 0.77 29.96 1.74
CA LYS A 257 1.55 28.94 1.04
C LYS A 257 2.30 27.99 1.98
N SER A 258 2.12 28.09 3.30
CA SER A 258 2.78 27.19 4.25
C SER A 258 2.39 25.73 3.99
N GLN A 259 3.32 24.80 4.26
CA GLN A 259 3.04 23.38 4.12
C GLN A 259 1.90 22.91 5.04
N PHE A 260 1.62 23.64 6.13
CA PHE A 260 0.58 23.28 7.10
C PHE A 260 -0.82 23.69 6.65
N THR A 261 -0.95 24.81 5.94
CA THR A 261 -2.21 25.18 5.30
C THR A 261 -2.50 24.32 4.09
N SER A 262 -1.53 23.56 3.56
CA SER A 262 -1.69 22.66 2.42
C SER A 262 -2.10 21.21 2.76
N LEU A 263 -2.14 20.82 4.04
CA LEU A 263 -2.43 19.44 4.49
C LEU A 263 -3.92 19.08 4.50
N GLN A 264 -4.61 19.19 3.35
CA GLN A 264 -5.97 18.63 3.25
C GLN A 264 -5.92 17.11 3.12
N SER A 265 -4.84 16.58 2.53
CA SER A 265 -4.54 15.17 2.50
C SER A 265 -3.34 14.89 3.40
N VAL A 266 -3.45 13.86 4.23
CA VAL A 266 -2.47 13.45 5.24
C VAL A 266 -2.10 12.00 4.97
N ILE A 267 -0.83 11.65 5.05
CA ILE A 267 -0.39 10.25 5.10
C ILE A 267 -0.15 9.85 6.54
N HIS A 268 -0.67 8.69 6.94
CA HIS A 268 -0.24 8.00 8.15
C HIS A 268 -0.21 6.49 7.91
N GLY A 269 0.88 5.81 8.28
CA GLY A 269 1.02 4.36 8.09
C GLY A 269 0.86 3.96 6.62
N LYS A 270 1.44 4.77 5.71
CA LYS A 270 1.31 4.64 4.24
C LYS A 270 -0.11 4.77 3.69
N LYS A 271 -1.10 5.17 4.50
CA LYS A 271 -2.47 5.37 4.03
C LYS A 271 -2.86 6.84 4.00
N THR A 272 -3.78 7.16 3.10
CA THR A 272 -4.28 8.53 2.90
C THR A 272 -5.48 8.83 3.78
N PHE A 273 -5.49 10.02 4.38
CA PHE A 273 -6.58 10.60 5.15
C PHE A 273 -6.89 11.99 4.61
N MET A 274 -8.14 12.42 4.68
CA MET A 274 -8.50 13.81 4.51
C MET A 274 -8.57 14.51 5.87
N ASN A 275 -7.95 15.68 5.97
CA ASN A 275 -8.01 16.54 7.14
C ASN A 275 -9.23 17.48 7.08
N PHE A 276 -10.25 17.14 7.86
CA PHE A 276 -11.47 17.91 8.04
C PHE A 276 -11.28 19.16 8.89
N SER A 277 -10.26 19.24 9.74
CA SER A 277 -10.00 20.42 10.57
C SER A 277 -9.76 21.68 9.76
N GLN A 278 -9.27 21.55 8.52
CA GLN A 278 -9.10 22.70 7.63
C GLN A 278 -10.44 23.27 7.13
N LEU A 279 -11.55 22.54 7.19
CA LEU A 279 -12.83 22.94 6.60
C LEU A 279 -13.71 23.76 7.57
N LYS A 280 -13.14 24.74 8.28
CA LYS A 280 -13.86 25.53 9.32
C LYS A 280 -15.18 26.18 8.84
N ALA A 281 -15.21 26.73 7.63
CA ALA A 281 -16.42 27.35 7.08
C ALA A 281 -17.55 26.33 6.85
N LEU A 282 -17.19 25.12 6.40
CA LEU A 282 -18.10 23.99 6.20
C LEU A 282 -18.62 23.49 7.55
N ALA A 283 -17.72 23.30 8.53
CA ALA A 283 -18.03 22.85 9.89
C ALA A 283 -19.05 23.76 10.62
N LYS A 284 -19.02 25.08 10.39
CA LYS A 284 -19.99 26.02 10.97
C LYS A 284 -21.41 25.86 10.42
N ASN A 285 -21.58 25.32 9.20
CA ASN A 285 -22.89 25.15 8.59
C ASN A 285 -23.48 23.78 8.95
N LYS A 286 -24.30 23.74 10.01
CA LYS A 286 -24.91 22.50 10.53
C LYS A 286 -25.68 21.70 9.47
N ASN A 287 -26.37 22.35 8.53
CA ASN A 287 -27.12 21.67 7.49
C ASN A 287 -26.20 21.05 6.44
N MET A 288 -25.15 21.79 6.06
CA MET A 288 -24.16 21.30 5.10
C MET A 288 -23.33 20.15 5.68
N MET A 289 -22.98 20.22 6.97
CA MET A 289 -22.31 19.12 7.68
C MET A 289 -23.18 17.88 7.80
N LYS A 290 -24.48 18.05 8.11
CA LYS A 290 -25.43 16.92 8.13
C LYS A 290 -25.50 16.25 6.75
N SER A 291 -25.67 17.06 5.71
CA SER A 291 -25.73 16.57 4.33
C SER A 291 -24.44 15.89 3.89
N LEU A 292 -23.26 16.41 4.27
CA LEU A 292 -21.97 15.78 4.01
C LEU A 292 -21.84 14.43 4.73
N GLY A 293 -22.25 14.38 6.00
CA GLY A 293 -22.32 13.16 6.79
C GLY A 293 -23.09 12.07 6.05
N ILE A 294 -24.35 12.34 5.73
CA ILE A 294 -25.22 11.35 5.09
C ILE A 294 -24.73 10.96 3.70
N THR A 295 -24.20 11.91 2.92
CA THR A 295 -23.73 11.62 1.55
C THR A 295 -22.41 10.86 1.50
N SER A 296 -21.53 11.01 2.50
CA SER A 296 -20.17 10.42 2.49
C SER A 296 -20.01 9.24 3.47
N TYR A 297 -20.77 9.23 4.55
CA TYR A 297 -20.70 8.25 5.65
C TYR A 297 -21.99 7.45 5.81
N GLY A 298 -23.08 7.89 5.20
CA GLY A 298 -24.40 7.31 5.39
C GLY A 298 -25.17 7.83 6.62
N TYR A 299 -24.47 8.33 7.64
CA TYR A 299 -25.09 8.80 8.88
C TYR A 299 -24.72 10.26 9.23
N ASP A 300 -25.42 10.82 10.22
CA ASP A 300 -25.15 12.17 10.71
C ASP A 300 -23.90 12.19 11.61
N ILE A 301 -22.79 12.69 11.08
CA ILE A 301 -21.50 12.74 11.78
C ILE A 301 -21.41 13.85 12.85
N ARG A 302 -22.40 14.76 12.96
CA ARG A 302 -22.29 15.94 13.83
C ARG A 302 -22.14 15.58 15.31
N GLU A 303 -22.76 14.49 15.73
CA GLU A 303 -22.72 14.02 17.12
C GLU A 303 -21.51 13.12 17.42
N HIS A 304 -20.71 12.78 16.40
CA HIS A 304 -19.53 11.93 16.54
C HIS A 304 -18.46 12.61 17.42
N ASP A 305 -17.79 11.83 18.28
CA ASP A 305 -16.82 12.35 19.26
C ASP A 305 -15.68 13.13 18.61
N ALA A 306 -15.18 12.67 17.46
CA ALA A 306 -14.18 13.39 16.68
C ALA A 306 -14.63 14.81 16.27
N MET A 307 -15.92 15.00 15.95
CA MET A 307 -16.46 16.32 15.58
C MET A 307 -16.64 17.23 16.79
N LYS A 308 -16.98 16.65 17.95
CA LYS A 308 -17.13 17.39 19.23
C LYS A 308 -15.78 17.82 19.81
N ASN A 309 -14.79 16.92 19.76
CA ASN A 309 -13.50 17.11 20.41
C ASN A 309 -12.43 17.71 19.48
N GLY A 310 -12.62 17.62 18.17
CA GLY A 310 -11.72 18.15 17.17
C GLY A 310 -11.68 19.67 17.11
N ILE A 311 -10.60 20.21 16.55
CA ILE A 311 -10.49 21.64 16.26
C ILE A 311 -10.75 21.91 14.78
N PHE A 312 -11.24 23.11 14.47
CA PHE A 312 -11.42 23.56 13.10
C PHE A 312 -10.72 24.92 12.90
N HIS A 313 -9.73 24.94 12.00
CA HIS A 313 -8.96 26.10 11.60
C HIS A 313 -9.06 26.33 10.08
N GLY A 314 -8.45 27.41 9.60
CA GLY A 314 -8.70 27.95 8.27
C GLY A 314 -9.58 29.21 8.31
N PRO A 315 -9.76 29.88 7.17
CA PRO A 315 -10.49 31.14 7.09
C PRO A 315 -11.91 30.97 7.65
N GLY A 316 -12.22 31.78 8.69
CA GLY A 316 -13.47 31.68 9.44
C GLY A 316 -14.66 32.38 8.77
N ALA A 317 -14.43 33.13 7.70
CA ALA A 317 -15.44 33.68 6.84
C ALA A 317 -16.00 32.55 5.96
N SER A 318 -17.33 32.43 5.87
CA SER A 318 -17.97 31.67 4.78
C SER A 318 -17.28 32.03 3.47
N VAL A 319 -17.08 31.06 2.59
CA VAL A 319 -16.53 31.27 1.24
C VAL A 319 -17.47 32.22 0.46
N LYS A 320 -17.40 33.51 0.78
CA LYS A 320 -18.20 34.63 0.26
C LYS A 320 -17.45 35.35 -0.85
N GLY A 321 -16.43 34.71 -1.41
CA GLY A 321 -15.80 35.17 -2.62
C GLY A 321 -16.67 34.81 -3.80
N TRP A 322 -17.05 35.81 -4.58
CA TRP A 322 -17.55 35.61 -5.95
C TRP A 322 -16.67 34.61 -6.73
N SER A 323 -15.38 34.45 -6.38
CA SER A 323 -14.48 33.43 -6.93
C SER A 323 -14.95 31.99 -6.72
N PHE A 324 -15.38 31.59 -5.52
CA PHE A 324 -15.83 30.21 -5.28
C PHE A 324 -17.12 29.91 -6.02
N VAL A 325 -18.07 30.84 -5.99
CA VAL A 325 -19.30 30.74 -6.77
C VAL A 325 -18.97 30.66 -8.27
N ARG A 326 -18.05 31.49 -8.77
CA ARG A 326 -17.58 31.45 -10.16
C ARG A 326 -16.87 30.14 -10.51
N THR A 327 -16.06 29.59 -9.62
CA THR A 327 -15.39 28.29 -9.81
C THR A 327 -16.42 27.17 -9.90
N VAL A 328 -17.35 27.10 -8.95
CA VAL A 328 -18.39 26.07 -8.91
C VAL A 328 -19.31 26.17 -10.11
N LEU A 329 -19.79 27.37 -10.45
CA LEU A 329 -20.62 27.61 -11.63
C LEU A 329 -19.85 27.33 -12.93
N GLY A 330 -18.56 27.67 -12.97
CA GLY A 330 -17.68 27.37 -14.09
C GLY A 330 -17.47 25.86 -14.27
N ALA A 331 -17.26 25.12 -13.18
CA ALA A 331 -17.14 23.66 -13.21
C ALA A 331 -18.44 22.99 -13.66
N ILE A 332 -19.58 23.51 -13.19
CA ILE A 332 -20.91 23.11 -13.64
C ILE A 332 -21.08 23.34 -15.14
N TRP A 333 -20.77 24.54 -15.63
CA TRP A 333 -20.99 24.93 -17.03
C TRP A 333 -20.09 24.15 -17.99
N ASN A 334 -18.87 23.83 -17.53
CA ASN A 334 -17.85 23.20 -18.35
C ASN A 334 -17.72 21.68 -18.10
N ILE A 335 -18.60 21.04 -17.31
CA ILE A 335 -18.45 19.62 -16.96
C ILE A 335 -18.30 18.72 -18.20
N LYS A 336 -19.12 18.95 -19.24
CA LYS A 336 -19.04 18.20 -20.50
C LYS A 336 -17.71 18.40 -21.22
N LYS A 337 -17.23 19.65 -21.25
CA LYS A 337 -15.96 20.04 -21.86
C LYS A 337 -14.79 19.37 -21.13
N ASN A 338 -14.78 19.45 -19.79
CA ASN A 338 -13.74 18.88 -18.96
C ASN A 338 -13.63 17.36 -19.13
N VAL A 339 -14.76 16.64 -19.13
CA VAL A 339 -14.77 15.18 -19.35
C VAL A 339 -14.20 14.84 -20.72
N LYS A 340 -14.63 15.54 -21.77
CA LYS A 340 -14.11 15.32 -23.13
C LYS A 340 -12.61 15.61 -23.21
N GLU A 341 -12.14 16.71 -22.64
CA GLU A 341 -10.71 17.04 -22.62
C GLU A 341 -9.89 16.00 -21.86
N ILE A 342 -10.40 15.45 -20.76
CA ILE A 342 -9.75 14.34 -20.01
C ILE A 342 -9.68 13.09 -20.88
N GLN A 343 -10.78 12.70 -21.54
CA GLN A 343 -10.81 11.52 -22.43
C GLN A 343 -9.84 11.69 -23.61
N ASP A 344 -9.95 12.79 -24.35
CA ASP A 344 -9.09 13.11 -25.50
C ASP A 344 -7.60 13.18 -25.11
N SER A 345 -7.30 13.66 -23.88
CA SER A 345 -5.93 13.73 -23.38
C SER A 345 -5.42 12.36 -22.91
N THR A 346 -6.30 11.51 -22.38
CA THR A 346 -5.94 10.15 -21.94
C THR A 346 -5.42 9.34 -23.12
N ASP A 347 -6.12 9.39 -24.25
CA ASP A 347 -5.76 8.65 -25.46
C ASP A 347 -4.41 9.11 -26.05
N ARG A 348 -3.97 10.33 -25.73
CA ARG A 348 -2.68 10.90 -26.16
C ARG A 348 -1.58 10.77 -25.11
N ALA A 349 -1.92 10.46 -23.87
CA ALA A 349 -0.99 10.43 -22.75
C ALA A 349 -0.20 9.11 -22.76
N THR A 350 0.87 9.06 -23.55
CA THR A 350 1.76 7.90 -23.59
C THR A 350 2.95 8.05 -22.64
N PHE A 351 3.24 7.00 -21.88
CA PHE A 351 4.42 6.89 -21.02
C PHE A 351 5.51 6.03 -21.67
N ASP A 352 5.73 6.23 -22.97
CA ASP A 352 6.72 5.44 -23.70
C ASP A 352 8.11 5.57 -23.07
N VAL A 353 8.76 4.42 -22.88
CA VAL A 353 10.17 4.30 -22.51
C VAL A 353 10.94 4.00 -23.80
N PRO A 354 11.77 4.93 -24.30
CA PRO A 354 12.53 4.70 -25.53
C PRO A 354 13.43 3.47 -25.39
N GLU A 355 13.48 2.61 -26.42
CA GLU A 355 14.35 1.42 -26.41
C GLU A 355 15.85 1.79 -26.36
N GLY A 356 16.21 2.98 -26.87
CA GLY A 356 17.57 3.52 -26.80
C GLY A 356 17.81 4.44 -25.60
N GLY A 357 19.08 4.58 -25.20
CA GLY A 357 19.52 5.43 -24.09
C GLY A 357 19.92 4.65 -22.84
N ASP A 358 20.56 5.34 -21.89
CA ASP A 358 20.87 4.75 -20.59
C ASP A 358 19.64 4.70 -19.66
N CYS A 359 19.71 3.88 -18.61
CA CYS A 359 18.62 3.72 -17.64
C CYS A 359 18.20 5.05 -16.99
N LEU A 360 19.15 5.97 -16.80
CA LEU A 360 18.86 7.29 -16.25
C LEU A 360 17.98 8.10 -17.20
N SER A 361 18.33 8.16 -18.47
CA SER A 361 17.60 8.91 -19.49
C SER A 361 16.19 8.37 -19.64
N GLN A 362 16.02 7.04 -19.61
CA GLN A 362 14.72 6.39 -19.58
C GLN A 362 13.90 6.79 -18.34
N PHE A 363 14.48 6.66 -17.14
CA PHE A 363 13.81 7.04 -15.90
C PHE A 363 13.42 8.52 -15.87
N MET A 364 14.32 9.41 -16.29
CA MET A 364 14.08 10.85 -16.34
C MET A 364 13.03 11.24 -17.39
N ASN A 365 12.96 10.52 -18.51
CA ASN A 365 11.89 10.70 -19.50
C ASN A 365 10.51 10.34 -18.91
N VAL A 366 10.41 9.24 -18.17
CA VAL A 366 9.17 8.87 -17.47
C VAL A 366 8.83 9.92 -16.40
N LEU A 367 9.81 10.28 -15.55
CA LEU A 367 9.61 11.24 -14.47
C LEU A 367 9.23 12.63 -14.98
N GLY A 368 9.78 13.06 -16.12
CA GLY A 368 9.43 14.32 -16.77
C GLY A 368 7.99 14.39 -17.28
N LYS A 369 7.31 13.25 -17.43
CA LYS A 369 5.87 13.18 -17.77
C LYS A 369 4.97 13.21 -16.53
N VAL A 370 5.47 12.84 -15.35
CA VAL A 370 4.67 12.79 -14.10
C VAL A 370 3.99 14.14 -13.77
N PRO A 371 4.63 15.31 -13.85
CA PRO A 371 3.95 16.59 -13.58
C PRO A 371 2.78 16.88 -14.52
N LYS A 372 2.77 16.32 -15.73
CA LYS A 372 1.65 16.46 -16.69
C LYS A 372 0.40 15.72 -16.23
N MET A 373 0.55 14.75 -15.32
CA MET A 373 -0.57 14.02 -14.74
C MET A 373 -1.45 14.88 -13.83
N ASP A 374 -0.93 16.01 -13.36
CA ASP A 374 -1.68 16.98 -12.54
C ASP A 374 -2.97 17.45 -13.23
N PHE A 375 -2.96 17.56 -14.58
CA PHE A 375 -4.14 17.87 -15.37
C PHE A 375 -5.30 16.88 -15.13
N PHE A 376 -5.00 15.58 -15.05
CA PHE A 376 -6.01 14.55 -14.83
C PHE A 376 -6.54 14.59 -13.39
N MET A 377 -5.67 14.83 -12.40
CA MET A 377 -6.07 14.97 -11.00
C MET A 377 -6.96 16.21 -10.79
N ASP A 378 -6.59 17.34 -11.37
CA ASP A 378 -7.41 18.56 -11.36
C ASP A 378 -8.76 18.33 -12.07
N GLY A 379 -8.77 17.61 -13.19
CA GLY A 379 -9.97 17.17 -13.89
C GLY A 379 -10.93 16.32 -13.03
N LEU A 380 -10.38 15.39 -12.24
CA LEU A 380 -11.16 14.58 -11.30
C LEU A 380 -11.80 15.44 -10.19
N MET A 381 -11.08 16.44 -9.68
CA MET A 381 -11.63 17.39 -8.70
C MET A 381 -12.75 18.24 -9.32
N LYS A 382 -12.52 18.78 -10.53
CA LYS A 382 -13.49 19.61 -11.28
C LYS A 382 -14.78 18.88 -11.67
N THR A 383 -14.77 17.55 -11.74
CA THR A 383 -15.97 16.72 -11.99
C THR A 383 -16.62 16.24 -10.69
N SER A 384 -15.85 16.00 -9.64
CA SER A 384 -16.35 15.57 -8.33
C SER A 384 -17.15 16.66 -7.60
N TYR A 385 -16.70 17.93 -7.64
CA TYR A 385 -17.42 19.02 -6.96
C TYR A 385 -18.84 19.26 -7.50
N PRO A 386 -19.06 19.40 -8.84
CA PRO A 386 -20.42 19.51 -9.37
C PRO A 386 -21.29 18.31 -9.04
N SER A 387 -20.74 17.10 -9.07
CA SER A 387 -21.48 15.88 -8.72
C SER A 387 -21.99 15.92 -7.28
N ALA A 388 -21.14 16.25 -6.32
CA ALA A 388 -21.56 16.42 -4.92
C ALA A 388 -22.63 17.52 -4.78
N LEU A 389 -22.43 18.68 -5.43
CA LEU A 389 -23.35 19.80 -5.33
C LEU A 389 -24.73 19.51 -5.91
N TYR A 390 -24.81 18.92 -7.12
CA TYR A 390 -26.09 18.58 -7.73
C TYR A 390 -26.86 17.59 -6.87
N ASN A 391 -26.19 16.59 -6.31
CA ASN A 391 -26.83 15.62 -5.42
C ASN A 391 -27.34 16.27 -4.13
N ILE A 392 -26.55 17.14 -3.48
CA ILE A 392 -26.97 17.87 -2.27
C ILE A 392 -28.18 18.79 -2.57
N LEU A 393 -28.15 19.53 -3.68
CA LEU A 393 -29.26 20.39 -4.06
C LEU A 393 -30.52 19.58 -4.36
N THR A 394 -30.39 18.48 -5.10
CA THR A 394 -31.49 17.57 -5.44
C THR A 394 -32.09 16.97 -4.17
N LEU A 395 -31.28 16.45 -3.25
CA LEU A 395 -31.72 15.95 -1.94
C LEU A 395 -32.54 16.98 -1.16
N ASN A 396 -32.05 18.22 -1.07
CA ASN A 396 -32.74 19.27 -0.31
C ASN A 396 -34.10 19.65 -0.92
N ILE A 397 -34.18 19.71 -2.25
CA ILE A 397 -35.43 20.01 -2.95
C ILE A 397 -36.41 18.83 -2.83
N LEU A 398 -35.93 17.59 -2.97
CA LEU A 398 -36.74 16.38 -2.78
C LEU A 398 -37.28 16.27 -1.34
N LYS A 399 -36.43 16.47 -0.34
CA LYS A 399 -36.84 16.48 1.07
C LYS A 399 -38.02 17.44 1.28
N LYS A 400 -37.88 18.68 0.78
CA LYS A 400 -38.92 19.70 0.88
C LYS A 400 -40.17 19.37 0.05
N SER A 401 -40.03 18.75 -1.12
CA SER A 401 -41.18 18.39 -1.97
C SER A 401 -41.99 17.24 -1.37
N GLN A 402 -41.31 16.26 -0.78
CA GLN A 402 -41.94 15.11 -0.12
C GLN A 402 -42.48 15.44 1.28
N GLY A 403 -42.13 16.61 1.82
CA GLY A 403 -42.56 17.02 3.16
C GLY A 403 -41.87 16.23 4.27
N LEU A 404 -40.65 15.77 4.01
CA LEU A 404 -39.85 15.03 4.97
C LEU A 404 -39.09 16.01 5.87
N GLU A 405 -39.17 15.80 7.18
CA GLU A 405 -38.47 16.65 8.15
C GLU A 405 -36.96 16.35 8.18
N ASP A 406 -36.59 15.11 7.86
CA ASP A 406 -35.20 14.65 7.87
C ASP A 406 -34.80 13.86 6.62
N PHE A 407 -33.51 13.56 6.50
CA PHE A 407 -32.95 12.66 5.51
C PHE A 407 -33.24 11.20 5.90
N SER A 408 -34.46 10.74 5.64
CA SER A 408 -34.90 9.38 5.91
C SER A 408 -34.38 8.38 4.87
N ALA A 409 -34.44 7.08 5.20
CA ALA A 409 -34.26 5.98 4.26
C ALA A 409 -35.09 6.16 2.97
N ASP A 410 -36.36 6.56 3.12
CA ASP A 410 -37.26 6.80 1.98
C ASP A 410 -36.73 7.88 1.02
N LEU A 411 -36.15 8.97 1.55
CA LEU A 411 -35.56 10.02 0.73
C LEU A 411 -34.39 9.49 -0.10
N MET A 412 -33.56 8.64 0.51
CA MET A 412 -32.39 8.05 -0.13
C MET A 412 -32.80 7.10 -1.26
N LEU A 413 -33.85 6.29 -1.03
CA LEU A 413 -34.44 5.42 -2.05
C LEU A 413 -35.11 6.19 -3.19
N LEU A 414 -35.79 7.29 -2.90
CA LEU A 414 -36.36 8.15 -3.95
C LEU A 414 -35.26 8.76 -4.82
N LEU A 415 -34.18 9.25 -4.20
CA LEU A 415 -33.06 9.80 -4.96
C LEU A 415 -32.34 8.72 -5.75
N SER A 416 -32.11 7.53 -5.18
CA SER A 416 -31.46 6.44 -5.90
C SER A 416 -32.24 6.10 -7.18
N ARG A 417 -33.57 5.94 -7.10
CA ARG A 417 -34.43 5.68 -8.26
C ARG A 417 -34.43 6.79 -9.31
N LEU A 418 -34.29 8.05 -8.90
CA LEU A 418 -34.18 9.20 -9.82
C LEU A 418 -32.80 9.35 -10.46
N LEU A 419 -31.74 8.91 -9.78
CA LEU A 419 -30.37 9.00 -10.29
C LEU A 419 -30.03 7.87 -11.26
N ARG A 420 -30.85 6.82 -11.33
CA ARG A 420 -30.72 5.79 -12.35
C ARG A 420 -30.96 6.41 -13.73
N SER A 421 -30.05 6.16 -14.67
CA SER A 421 -30.09 6.77 -16.00
C SER A 421 -29.61 5.81 -17.07
N ASP A 422 -30.01 6.04 -18.31
CA ASP A 422 -29.47 5.30 -19.47
C ASP A 422 -28.03 5.69 -19.83
N LEU A 423 -27.39 6.59 -19.07
CA LEU A 423 -25.99 6.93 -19.28
C LEU A 423 -25.11 5.73 -18.89
N GLU A 424 -24.23 5.35 -19.80
CA GLU A 424 -23.34 4.21 -19.61
C GLU A 424 -22.26 4.51 -18.56
N VAL A 425 -22.56 4.19 -17.29
CA VAL A 425 -21.59 4.26 -16.19
C VAL A 425 -20.57 3.13 -16.35
N GLU A 426 -19.28 3.46 -16.39
CA GLU A 426 -18.23 2.52 -16.80
C GLU A 426 -18.18 1.24 -15.95
N SER A 427 -18.37 1.35 -14.63
CA SER A 427 -18.42 0.20 -13.74
C SER A 427 -19.59 -0.74 -14.08
N ALA A 428 -20.75 -0.21 -14.49
CA ALA A 428 -21.88 -1.03 -14.90
C ALA A 428 -21.64 -1.70 -16.26
N ILE A 429 -20.93 -1.04 -17.19
CA ILE A 429 -20.57 -1.61 -18.50
C ILE A 429 -19.69 -2.85 -18.33
N ILE A 430 -18.69 -2.80 -17.45
CA ILE A 430 -17.78 -3.94 -17.25
C ILE A 430 -18.56 -5.17 -16.77
N ALA A 431 -19.47 -5.02 -15.81
CA ALA A 431 -20.30 -6.12 -15.32
C ALA A 431 -21.20 -6.71 -16.42
N ASP A 432 -21.78 -5.86 -17.26
CA ASP A 432 -22.64 -6.25 -18.39
C ASP A 432 -21.86 -6.96 -19.51
N GLU A 433 -20.68 -6.44 -19.87
CA GLU A 433 -19.78 -7.08 -20.84
C GLU A 433 -19.29 -8.45 -20.34
N LEU A 434 -18.98 -8.58 -19.04
CA LEU A 434 -18.59 -9.87 -18.44
C LEU A 434 -19.73 -10.88 -18.43
N THR A 435 -20.94 -10.41 -18.14
CA THR A 435 -22.16 -11.23 -18.18
C THR A 435 -22.42 -11.75 -19.59
N THR A 436 -22.36 -10.85 -20.58
CA THR A 436 -22.48 -11.18 -22.00
C THR A 436 -21.40 -12.16 -22.44
N LEU A 437 -20.14 -11.94 -22.02
CA LEU A 437 -19.02 -12.82 -22.32
C LEU A 437 -19.22 -14.22 -21.71
N SER A 438 -19.66 -14.30 -20.45
CA SER A 438 -19.98 -15.58 -19.80
C SER A 438 -21.11 -16.31 -20.55
N ASN A 439 -22.15 -15.60 -20.99
CA ASN A 439 -23.22 -16.14 -21.81
C ASN A 439 -22.72 -16.67 -23.17
N SER A 440 -21.80 -15.95 -23.82
CA SER A 440 -21.16 -16.41 -25.07
C SER A 440 -20.30 -17.64 -24.84
N LEU A 441 -19.50 -17.68 -23.77
CA LEU A 441 -18.67 -18.84 -23.42
C LEU A 441 -19.49 -20.09 -23.14
N ARG A 442 -20.67 -19.97 -22.50
CA ARG A 442 -21.56 -21.13 -22.28
C ARG A 442 -22.11 -21.73 -23.58
N LYS A 443 -22.22 -20.93 -24.63
CA LYS A 443 -22.69 -21.38 -25.95
C LYS A 443 -21.55 -21.87 -26.84
N ASP A 444 -20.30 -21.71 -26.39
CA ASP A 444 -19.12 -22.11 -27.13
C ASP A 444 -18.96 -23.65 -27.08
N PRO A 445 -18.58 -24.30 -28.19
CA PRO A 445 -18.31 -25.74 -28.21
C PRO A 445 -17.27 -26.20 -27.17
N MET A 446 -16.36 -25.32 -26.75
CA MET A 446 -15.31 -25.62 -25.77
C MET A 446 -15.72 -25.30 -24.32
N ALA A 447 -16.98 -24.97 -24.03
CA ALA A 447 -17.42 -24.53 -22.69
C ALA A 447 -17.00 -25.48 -21.56
N ASP A 448 -17.25 -26.79 -21.71
CA ASP A 448 -16.94 -27.80 -20.70
C ASP A 448 -15.43 -28.02 -20.52
N GLU A 449 -14.66 -27.87 -21.60
CA GLU A 449 -13.20 -27.99 -21.57
C GLU A 449 -12.58 -26.74 -20.93
N PHE A 450 -13.07 -25.55 -21.30
CA PHE A 450 -12.69 -24.27 -20.72
C PHE A 450 -12.91 -24.23 -19.20
N LEU A 451 -14.02 -24.81 -18.70
CA LEU A 451 -14.28 -24.90 -17.25
C LEU A 451 -13.29 -25.80 -16.50
N LYS A 452 -12.64 -26.73 -17.20
CA LYS A 452 -11.62 -27.66 -16.65
C LYS A 452 -10.19 -27.13 -16.77
N MET A 453 -9.93 -26.18 -17.67
CA MET A 453 -8.63 -25.52 -17.81
C MET A 453 -8.21 -24.84 -16.51
N THR A 454 -6.91 -24.82 -16.25
CA THR A 454 -6.32 -23.90 -15.27
C THR A 454 -6.57 -22.45 -15.69
N ALA A 455 -6.45 -21.49 -14.77
CA ALA A 455 -6.70 -20.09 -15.10
C ALA A 455 -5.74 -19.60 -16.18
N GLU A 456 -4.49 -20.03 -16.12
CA GLU A 456 -3.42 -19.69 -17.07
C GLU A 456 -3.69 -20.26 -18.47
N GLU A 457 -4.12 -21.53 -18.56
CA GLU A 457 -4.53 -22.15 -19.82
C GLU A 457 -5.75 -21.45 -20.43
N ALA A 458 -6.74 -21.11 -19.60
CA ALA A 458 -7.94 -20.41 -20.02
C ALA A 458 -7.63 -19.00 -20.57
N VAL A 459 -6.71 -18.26 -19.92
CA VAL A 459 -6.20 -16.98 -20.43
C VAL A 459 -5.52 -17.18 -21.79
N ALA A 460 -4.60 -18.15 -21.89
CA ALA A 460 -3.88 -18.42 -23.14
C ALA A 460 -4.82 -18.78 -24.29
N TRP A 461 -5.86 -19.58 -24.00
CA TRP A 461 -6.90 -19.93 -24.96
C TRP A 461 -7.69 -18.70 -25.42
N LEU A 462 -8.17 -17.86 -24.48
CA LEU A 462 -8.91 -16.63 -24.79
C LEU A 462 -8.08 -15.60 -25.59
N GLU A 463 -6.76 -15.62 -25.46
CA GLU A 463 -5.88 -14.76 -26.26
C GLU A 463 -5.63 -15.29 -27.67
N ALA A 464 -5.54 -16.61 -27.85
CA ALA A 464 -5.21 -17.23 -29.13
C ALA A 464 -6.44 -17.50 -30.03
N ASP A 465 -7.55 -17.92 -29.43
CA ASP A 465 -8.72 -18.41 -30.16
C ASP A 465 -9.43 -17.30 -30.96
N GLN A 466 -10.09 -17.65 -32.06
CA GLN A 466 -10.76 -16.70 -32.97
C GLN A 466 -12.29 -16.71 -32.85
N GLY A 467 -12.83 -17.50 -31.92
CA GLY A 467 -14.24 -17.56 -31.58
C GLY A 467 -14.81 -16.23 -31.09
N GLU A 468 -16.13 -16.16 -30.98
CA GLU A 468 -16.81 -14.95 -30.53
C GLU A 468 -16.43 -14.57 -29.10
N ALA A 469 -16.38 -15.55 -28.19
CA ALA A 469 -16.03 -15.33 -26.80
C ALA A 469 -14.60 -14.78 -26.64
N ALA A 470 -13.61 -15.38 -27.31
CA ALA A 470 -12.23 -14.93 -27.29
C ALA A 470 -12.07 -13.49 -27.85
N ARG A 471 -12.75 -13.17 -28.96
CA ARG A 471 -12.78 -11.80 -29.49
C ARG A 471 -13.42 -10.78 -28.54
N ARG A 472 -14.50 -11.16 -27.85
CA ARG A 472 -15.15 -10.32 -26.83
C ARG A 472 -14.23 -10.10 -25.63
N PHE A 473 -13.53 -11.14 -25.16
CA PHE A 473 -12.55 -11.03 -24.09
C PHE A 473 -11.41 -10.05 -24.45
N ARG A 474 -10.81 -10.19 -25.64
CA ARG A 474 -9.77 -9.26 -26.10
C ARG A 474 -10.27 -7.82 -26.24
N THR A 475 -11.53 -7.64 -26.68
CA THR A 475 -12.17 -6.31 -26.74
C THR A 475 -12.34 -5.71 -25.35
N LEU A 476 -12.88 -6.48 -24.40
CA LEU A 476 -13.05 -6.06 -23.01
C LEU A 476 -11.70 -5.67 -22.41
N ARG A 477 -10.67 -6.49 -22.62
CA ARG A 477 -9.31 -6.20 -22.16
C ARG A 477 -8.76 -4.90 -22.74
N SER A 478 -8.88 -4.69 -24.06
CA SER A 478 -8.37 -3.47 -24.70
C SER A 478 -8.98 -2.18 -24.14
N LYS A 479 -10.20 -2.25 -23.61
CA LYS A 479 -10.92 -1.09 -23.07
C LYS A 479 -10.74 -0.90 -21.56
N HIS A 480 -10.72 -2.00 -20.80
CA HIS A 480 -10.89 -1.99 -19.34
C HIS A 480 -9.78 -2.68 -18.55
N ALA A 481 -8.78 -3.28 -19.21
CA ALA A 481 -7.72 -4.01 -18.51
C ALA A 481 -6.79 -3.13 -17.64
N HIS A 482 -6.86 -1.80 -17.77
CA HIS A 482 -6.16 -0.86 -16.89
C HIS A 482 -6.70 -0.82 -15.45
N ARG A 483 -7.87 -1.44 -15.20
CA ARG A 483 -8.53 -1.48 -13.89
C ARG A 483 -7.99 -2.60 -13.00
N CYS A 484 -8.16 -2.41 -11.69
CA CYS A 484 -7.92 -3.40 -10.63
C CYS A 484 -8.40 -2.86 -9.28
N TYR A 485 -8.29 -3.69 -8.25
CA TYR A 485 -8.31 -3.24 -6.86
C TYR A 485 -7.09 -2.35 -6.57
N LYS A 486 -7.29 -1.26 -5.80
CA LYS A 486 -6.26 -0.25 -5.50
C LYS A 486 -5.68 0.42 -6.76
N GLU A 487 -6.56 0.78 -7.69
CA GLU A 487 -6.20 1.27 -9.03
C GLU A 487 -5.28 2.51 -9.07
N LEU A 488 -5.28 3.33 -8.01
CA LEU A 488 -4.45 4.54 -7.91
C LEU A 488 -3.02 4.30 -7.41
N ASP A 489 -2.70 3.13 -6.84
CA ASP A 489 -1.31 2.78 -6.54
C ASP A 489 -0.66 2.10 -7.75
N ILE A 490 0.46 2.64 -8.21
CA ILE A 490 1.21 2.10 -9.35
C ILE A 490 1.79 0.70 -9.08
N HIS A 491 1.87 0.25 -7.83
CA HIS A 491 2.29 -1.12 -7.50
C HIS A 491 1.24 -2.17 -7.91
N SER A 492 -0.05 -1.83 -7.80
CA SER A 492 -1.17 -2.75 -8.03
C SER A 492 -1.11 -3.44 -9.40
N LYS A 493 -1.46 -4.73 -9.43
CA LYS A 493 -1.55 -5.51 -10.68
C LYS A 493 -2.91 -5.28 -11.32
N THR A 494 -2.90 -4.68 -12.51
CA THR A 494 -4.10 -4.48 -13.33
C THR A 494 -4.53 -5.76 -14.02
N TRP A 495 -5.78 -5.86 -14.49
CA TRP A 495 -6.22 -7.00 -15.31
C TRP A 495 -5.42 -7.16 -16.61
N ASP A 496 -4.71 -6.11 -17.04
CA ASP A 496 -3.78 -6.19 -18.16
C ASP A 496 -2.50 -6.96 -17.81
N ILE A 497 -1.97 -6.71 -16.59
CA ILE A 497 -0.75 -7.34 -16.08
C ILE A 497 -1.05 -8.76 -15.58
N ASP A 498 -2.20 -8.94 -14.92
CA ASP A 498 -2.64 -10.19 -14.33
C ASP A 498 -4.14 -10.42 -14.61
N PRO A 499 -4.49 -11.11 -15.70
CA PRO A 499 -5.89 -11.37 -16.08
C PRO A 499 -6.51 -12.54 -15.31
N ILE A 500 -5.76 -13.27 -14.48
CA ILE A 500 -6.21 -14.50 -13.80
C ILE A 500 -7.49 -14.27 -12.98
N PRO A 501 -7.60 -13.24 -12.12
CA PRO A 501 -8.81 -13.03 -11.32
C PRO A 501 -10.05 -12.79 -12.17
N LEU A 502 -9.89 -12.16 -13.34
CA LEU A 502 -10.99 -11.89 -14.27
C LEU A 502 -11.51 -13.19 -14.89
N VAL A 503 -10.61 -14.09 -15.29
CA VAL A 503 -10.96 -15.39 -15.89
C VAL A 503 -11.59 -16.34 -14.86
N GLU A 504 -11.08 -16.38 -13.63
CA GLU A 504 -11.70 -17.17 -12.55
C GLU A 504 -13.12 -16.70 -12.22
N THR A 505 -13.34 -15.39 -12.29
CA THR A 505 -14.68 -14.82 -12.15
C THR A 505 -15.60 -15.24 -13.30
N LEU A 506 -15.10 -15.23 -14.55
CA LEU A 506 -15.85 -15.70 -15.73
C LEU A 506 -16.23 -17.19 -15.60
N LYS A 507 -15.29 -18.05 -15.17
CA LYS A 507 -15.54 -19.48 -14.93
C LYS A 507 -16.59 -19.70 -13.85
N SER A 508 -16.52 -18.92 -12.76
CA SER A 508 -17.51 -18.96 -11.68
C SER A 508 -18.90 -18.56 -12.18
N SER A 509 -18.99 -17.49 -12.98
CA SER A 509 -20.23 -17.08 -13.63
C SER A 509 -20.75 -18.15 -14.59
N MET A 510 -19.88 -18.79 -15.39
CA MET A 510 -20.29 -19.82 -16.36
C MET A 510 -20.98 -21.02 -15.71
N ARG A 511 -20.52 -21.47 -14.54
CA ARG A 511 -21.09 -22.62 -13.82
C ARG A 511 -22.55 -22.44 -13.40
N CYS A 512 -23.05 -21.21 -13.42
CA CYS A 512 -24.37 -20.90 -12.90
C CYS A 512 -25.05 -19.85 -13.82
N PRO A 513 -25.96 -20.26 -14.72
CA PRO A 513 -26.59 -19.38 -15.72
C PRO A 513 -27.53 -18.34 -15.10
N GLU A 514 -27.53 -17.12 -15.63
CA GLU A 514 -28.48 -16.07 -15.24
C GLU A 514 -29.93 -16.47 -15.55
N GLU A 515 -30.78 -16.46 -14.54
CA GLU A 515 -32.23 -16.45 -14.72
C GLU A 515 -32.68 -15.00 -14.90
N GLY A 516 -32.63 -14.53 -16.15
CA GLY A 516 -33.22 -13.25 -16.55
C GLY A 516 -32.32 -12.01 -16.37
N ASP A 517 -32.62 -11.02 -17.21
CA ASP A 517 -31.96 -9.71 -17.29
C ASP A 517 -32.35 -8.86 -16.06
N ARG A 518 -31.63 -9.02 -14.93
CA ARG A 518 -31.90 -8.30 -13.66
C ARG A 518 -31.99 -6.78 -13.84
N ARG A 519 -31.28 -6.24 -14.83
CA ARG A 519 -31.32 -4.82 -15.21
C ARG A 519 -32.74 -4.32 -15.53
N LYS A 520 -33.64 -5.19 -16.00
CA LYS A 520 -35.03 -4.83 -16.37
C LYS A 520 -36.03 -4.83 -15.20
N ALA A 521 -35.67 -5.35 -14.02
CA ALA A 521 -36.64 -5.60 -12.94
C ALA A 521 -37.06 -4.33 -12.16
N GLU A 522 -36.25 -3.26 -12.16
CA GLU A 522 -36.60 -1.98 -11.53
C GLU A 522 -36.55 -0.84 -12.54
N GLN A 523 -37.66 -0.13 -12.73
CA GLN A 523 -37.75 0.99 -13.67
C GLN A 523 -37.18 2.29 -13.07
N SER A 524 -36.46 3.07 -13.87
CA SER A 524 -36.05 4.44 -13.51
C SER A 524 -37.28 5.27 -13.15
N MET A 525 -37.25 5.97 -12.02
CA MET A 525 -38.39 6.77 -11.58
C MET A 525 -38.33 8.16 -12.20
N THR A 526 -39.47 8.68 -12.67
CA THR A 526 -39.58 10.06 -13.13
C THR A 526 -40.10 10.99 -12.03
N VAL A 527 -39.95 12.32 -12.21
CA VAL A 527 -40.47 13.31 -11.23
C VAL A 527 -41.99 13.22 -11.08
N ASP A 528 -42.70 12.73 -12.10
CA ASP A 528 -44.15 12.54 -12.09
C ASP A 528 -44.61 11.37 -11.21
N GLU A 529 -43.72 10.42 -10.94
CA GLU A 529 -43.97 9.21 -10.15
C GLU A 529 -43.64 9.38 -8.66
N LEU A 530 -43.26 10.60 -8.25
CA LEU A 530 -42.98 10.90 -6.84
C LEU A 530 -44.21 10.70 -5.95
N PRO A 531 -44.06 10.08 -4.76
CA PRO A 531 -45.17 9.79 -3.84
C PRO A 531 -46.03 11.02 -3.52
N LYS A 532 -45.36 12.16 -3.27
CA LYS A 532 -46.01 13.46 -3.13
C LYS A 532 -45.66 14.34 -4.32
N ARG A 533 -46.68 14.83 -5.02
CA ARG A 533 -46.49 15.69 -6.19
C ARG A 533 -45.78 17.00 -5.80
N PRO A 534 -44.62 17.31 -6.39
CA PRO A 534 -43.94 18.59 -6.17
C PRO A 534 -44.78 19.75 -6.71
N ASN A 535 -44.66 20.92 -6.10
CA ASN A 535 -45.29 22.13 -6.66
C ASN A 535 -44.59 22.55 -7.97
N ILE A 536 -45.22 23.45 -8.74
CA ILE A 536 -44.75 23.83 -10.10
C ILE A 536 -43.29 24.30 -10.09
N MET A 537 -42.87 25.05 -9.05
CA MET A 537 -41.50 25.55 -8.94
C MET A 537 -40.52 24.42 -8.61
N GLN A 538 -40.86 23.57 -7.64
CA GLN A 538 -40.07 22.40 -7.26
C GLN A 538 -39.91 21.43 -8.43
N ARG A 539 -40.98 21.17 -9.18
CA ARG A 539 -40.96 20.34 -10.38
C ARG A 539 -39.98 20.88 -11.41
N LYS A 540 -40.10 22.15 -11.79
CA LYS A 540 -39.17 22.78 -12.75
C LYS A 540 -37.70 22.71 -12.30
N ILE A 541 -37.45 22.84 -10.99
CA ILE A 541 -36.10 22.70 -10.43
C ILE A 541 -35.62 21.26 -10.51
N LEU A 542 -36.45 20.27 -10.14
CA LEU A 542 -36.09 18.85 -10.20
C LEU A 542 -35.86 18.38 -11.65
N ASP A 543 -36.72 18.77 -12.59
CA ASP A 543 -36.58 18.49 -14.03
C ASP A 543 -35.26 19.07 -14.59
N TYR A 544 -34.76 20.15 -14.00
CA TYR A 544 -33.46 20.74 -14.36
C TYR A 544 -32.28 20.02 -13.68
N LEU A 545 -32.40 19.69 -12.39
CA LEU A 545 -31.31 19.17 -11.56
C LEU A 545 -31.04 17.69 -11.80
N ILE A 546 -32.07 16.84 -11.95
CA ILE A 546 -31.92 15.39 -12.03
C ILE A 546 -31.06 14.96 -13.23
N PRO A 547 -31.33 15.41 -14.48
CA PRO A 547 -30.48 15.03 -15.62
C PRO A 547 -29.03 15.49 -15.47
N ARG A 548 -28.80 16.60 -14.76
CA ARG A 548 -27.46 17.12 -14.47
C ARG A 548 -26.76 16.34 -13.37
N ALA A 549 -27.49 15.89 -12.35
CA ALA A 549 -26.98 15.01 -11.31
C ALA A 549 -26.57 13.66 -11.92
N GLN A 550 -27.43 13.05 -12.75
CA GLN A 550 -27.13 11.83 -13.51
C GLN A 550 -25.86 12.00 -14.37
N TYR A 551 -25.79 13.06 -15.18
CA TYR A 551 -24.60 13.33 -15.99
C TYR A 551 -23.34 13.59 -15.15
N ALA A 552 -23.48 14.24 -13.99
CA ALA A 552 -22.34 14.51 -13.11
C ALA A 552 -21.81 13.24 -12.42
N VAL A 553 -22.64 12.24 -12.15
CA VAL A 553 -22.20 10.90 -11.70
C VAL A 553 -21.40 10.22 -12.82
N TYR A 554 -21.95 10.16 -14.04
CA TYR A 554 -21.23 9.66 -15.22
C TYR A 554 -19.88 10.37 -15.42
N ALA A 555 -19.89 11.70 -15.41
CA ALA A 555 -18.70 12.53 -15.60
C ALA A 555 -17.60 12.24 -14.59
N ARG A 556 -17.97 12.01 -13.32
CA ARG A 556 -17.02 11.67 -12.24
C ARG A 556 -16.37 10.31 -12.48
N GLU A 557 -17.13 9.30 -12.88
CA GLU A 557 -16.57 7.97 -13.19
C GLU A 557 -15.69 7.98 -14.45
N ALA A 558 -16.12 8.67 -15.51
CA ALA A 558 -15.35 8.82 -16.74
C ALA A 558 -14.01 9.55 -16.49
N ALA A 559 -14.03 10.63 -15.69
CA ALA A 559 -12.81 11.34 -15.30
C ALA A 559 -11.88 10.44 -14.46
N LYS A 560 -12.43 9.67 -13.51
CA LYS A 560 -11.67 8.69 -12.72
C LYS A 560 -11.00 7.65 -13.63
N SER A 561 -11.70 7.14 -14.64
CA SER A 561 -11.13 6.21 -15.62
C SER A 561 -9.93 6.79 -16.35
N GLY A 562 -10.04 8.04 -16.83
CA GLY A 562 -8.93 8.73 -17.49
C GLY A 562 -7.69 8.84 -16.60
N VAL A 563 -7.88 9.20 -15.31
CA VAL A 563 -6.80 9.22 -14.32
C VAL A 563 -6.14 7.83 -14.18
N VAL A 564 -6.95 6.77 -14.05
CA VAL A 564 -6.45 5.41 -13.85
C VAL A 564 -5.71 4.88 -15.08
N LYS A 565 -6.18 5.19 -16.29
CA LYS A 565 -5.45 4.90 -17.55
C LYS A 565 -4.09 5.59 -17.58
N CYS A 566 -4.04 6.86 -17.19
CA CYS A 566 -2.80 7.62 -17.10
C CYS A 566 -1.82 7.00 -16.08
N ILE A 567 -2.32 6.63 -14.90
CA ILE A 567 -1.55 5.92 -13.86
C ILE A 567 -1.08 4.55 -14.36
N HIS A 568 -1.89 3.84 -15.14
CA HIS A 568 -1.51 2.56 -15.74
C HIS A 568 -0.37 2.71 -16.74
N GLY A 569 -0.37 3.77 -17.57
CA GLY A 569 0.78 4.11 -18.41
C GLY A 569 2.05 4.32 -17.59
N LEU A 570 1.98 5.11 -16.52
CA LEU A 570 3.11 5.30 -15.59
C LEU A 570 3.57 3.97 -14.96
N ARG A 571 2.63 3.12 -14.55
CA ARG A 571 2.87 1.79 -13.97
C ARG A 571 3.66 0.91 -14.93
N LEU A 572 3.24 0.80 -16.19
CA LEU A 572 3.94 0.01 -17.22
C LEU A 572 5.34 0.57 -17.49
N ALA A 573 5.47 1.89 -17.59
CA ALA A 573 6.76 2.55 -17.82
C ALA A 573 7.75 2.32 -16.67
N MET A 574 7.29 2.42 -15.41
CA MET A 574 8.13 2.13 -14.25
C MET A 574 8.53 0.65 -14.18
N ARG A 575 7.65 -0.28 -14.58
CA ARG A 575 7.99 -1.71 -14.70
C ARG A 575 9.08 -1.94 -15.76
N GLN A 576 9.03 -1.25 -16.89
CA GLN A 576 10.10 -1.31 -17.90
C GLN A 576 11.43 -0.77 -17.36
N VAL A 577 11.42 0.37 -16.66
CA VAL A 577 12.60 0.90 -15.97
C VAL A 577 13.13 -0.11 -14.95
N ALA A 578 12.26 -0.79 -14.21
CA ALA A 578 12.64 -1.79 -13.22
C ALA A 578 13.32 -3.01 -13.84
N LEU A 579 12.78 -3.52 -14.96
CA LEU A 579 13.39 -4.61 -15.72
C LEU A 579 14.77 -4.21 -16.23
N ARG A 580 14.96 -2.96 -16.64
CA ARG A 580 16.26 -2.44 -17.07
C ARG A 580 17.26 -2.34 -15.91
N LEU A 581 16.83 -1.78 -14.78
CA LEU A 581 17.64 -1.74 -13.55
C LEU A 581 18.05 -3.14 -13.10
N HIS A 582 17.16 -4.12 -13.25
CA HIS A 582 17.44 -5.50 -12.93
C HIS A 582 18.47 -6.13 -13.88
N SER A 583 18.32 -5.93 -15.19
CA SER A 583 19.27 -6.46 -16.17
C SER A 583 20.67 -5.82 -16.07
N GLU A 584 20.75 -4.58 -15.60
CA GLU A 584 22.02 -3.90 -15.27
C GLU A 584 22.59 -4.30 -13.89
N GLY A 585 21.94 -5.21 -13.16
CA GLY A 585 22.35 -5.67 -11.84
C GLY A 585 22.29 -4.59 -10.75
N ARG A 586 21.46 -3.56 -10.93
CA ARG A 586 21.23 -2.49 -9.94
C ARG A 586 20.08 -2.83 -9.00
N LEU A 587 19.08 -3.57 -9.49
CA LEU A 587 18.00 -4.14 -8.69
C LEU A 587 18.12 -5.67 -8.66
N PRO A 588 18.07 -6.32 -7.48
CA PRO A 588 18.06 -7.77 -7.40
C PRO A 588 16.71 -8.37 -7.84
N ASP A 589 15.62 -7.61 -7.72
CA ASP A 589 14.26 -7.95 -8.12
C ASP A 589 13.60 -6.69 -8.70
N PRO A 590 13.02 -6.72 -9.91
CA PRO A 590 12.28 -5.60 -10.47
C PRO A 590 11.17 -5.06 -9.56
N GLU A 591 10.46 -5.89 -8.79
CA GLU A 591 9.35 -5.43 -7.94
C GLU A 591 9.80 -4.50 -6.81
N LEU A 592 11.08 -4.53 -6.42
CA LEU A 592 11.61 -3.64 -5.39
C LEU A 592 11.56 -2.16 -5.77
N ILE A 593 11.41 -1.84 -7.07
CA ILE A 593 11.27 -0.45 -7.52
C ILE A 593 10.11 0.27 -6.82
N PHE A 594 9.00 -0.43 -6.53
CA PHE A 594 7.80 0.16 -5.93
C PHE A 594 7.99 0.57 -4.46
N PHE A 595 9.05 0.05 -3.82
CA PHE A 595 9.41 0.34 -2.43
C PHE A 595 10.57 1.34 -2.33
N LEU A 596 10.95 1.93 -3.46
CA LEU A 596 11.85 3.08 -3.57
C LEU A 596 11.04 4.31 -4.00
N SER A 597 11.42 5.47 -3.48
CA SER A 597 10.93 6.75 -3.96
C SER A 597 11.63 7.18 -5.25
N CYS A 598 11.07 8.15 -5.98
CA CYS A 598 11.74 8.70 -7.18
C CYS A 598 13.18 9.17 -6.93
N ASP A 599 13.43 9.79 -5.78
CA ASP A 599 14.78 10.26 -5.39
C ASP A 599 15.73 9.10 -5.11
N GLU A 600 15.26 8.06 -4.43
CA GLU A 600 16.05 6.86 -4.17
C GLU A 600 16.34 6.08 -5.46
N ILE A 601 15.38 6.00 -6.39
CA ILE A 601 15.62 5.41 -7.72
C ILE A 601 16.69 6.21 -8.47
N TYR A 602 16.60 7.54 -8.46
CA TYR A 602 17.63 8.41 -9.06
C TYR A 602 19.01 8.14 -8.44
N ARG A 603 19.12 8.09 -7.11
CA ARG A 603 20.37 7.80 -6.40
C ARG A 603 20.89 6.38 -6.67
N LEU A 604 20.01 5.39 -6.81
CA LEU A 604 20.38 4.02 -7.18
C LEU A 604 20.96 3.97 -8.61
N ILE A 605 20.37 4.70 -9.55
CA ILE A 605 20.88 4.80 -10.93
C ILE A 605 22.23 5.54 -10.96
N LYS A 606 22.33 6.68 -10.29
CA LYS A 606 23.55 7.51 -10.33
C LYS A 606 24.71 6.90 -9.55
N ASN A 607 24.46 6.42 -8.34
CA ASN A 607 25.51 6.13 -7.37
C ASN A 607 25.60 4.65 -6.99
N ARG A 608 24.68 3.79 -7.45
CA ARG A 608 24.52 2.40 -6.97
C ARG A 608 24.51 2.32 -5.44
N ASP A 609 23.87 3.28 -4.77
CA ASP A 609 23.86 3.34 -3.30
C ASP A 609 23.26 2.03 -2.75
N PRO A 610 24.10 1.18 -2.15
CA PRO A 610 23.66 -0.16 -1.78
C PRO A 610 22.75 -0.14 -0.55
N SER A 611 22.74 0.96 0.23
CA SER A 611 21.90 1.09 1.45
C SER A 611 20.41 1.12 1.13
N LEU A 612 20.05 1.51 -0.10
CA LEU A 612 18.66 1.66 -0.53
C LEU A 612 17.92 0.33 -0.67
N LEU A 613 18.62 -0.74 -1.03
CA LEU A 613 18.01 -2.06 -1.27
C LEU A 613 17.57 -2.78 0.01
N PRO A 614 18.36 -2.87 1.10
CA PRO A 614 17.85 -3.39 2.36
C PRO A 614 16.71 -2.53 2.92
N ARG A 615 16.74 -1.20 2.73
CA ARG A 615 15.62 -0.31 3.07
C ARG A 615 14.35 -0.65 2.28
N ALA A 616 14.45 -0.79 0.96
CA ALA A 616 13.33 -1.16 0.09
C ALA A 616 12.76 -2.54 0.43
N ARG A 617 13.62 -3.54 0.73
CA ARG A 617 13.18 -4.87 1.17
C ARG A 617 12.40 -4.83 2.48
N ARG A 618 12.84 -4.00 3.45
CA ARG A 618 12.12 -3.83 4.72
C ARG A 618 10.75 -3.20 4.51
N ARG A 619 10.68 -2.15 3.69
CA ARG A 619 9.41 -1.56 3.25
C ARG A 619 8.50 -2.59 2.57
N GLN A 620 9.03 -3.41 1.66
CA GLN A 620 8.28 -4.50 1.01
C GLN A 620 7.72 -5.50 2.03
N LYS A 621 8.55 -5.95 2.98
CA LYS A 621 8.14 -6.89 4.03
C LYS A 621 7.03 -6.30 4.93
N MET A 622 7.12 -5.03 5.26
CA MET A 622 6.15 -4.34 6.11
C MET A 622 4.87 -3.94 5.38
N HIS A 623 4.92 -3.80 4.05
CA HIS A 623 3.79 -3.31 3.27
C HIS A 623 2.52 -4.13 3.50
N LEU A 624 2.61 -5.47 3.55
CA LEU A 624 1.45 -6.32 3.81
C LEU A 624 0.85 -6.10 5.22
N LYS A 625 1.70 -5.92 6.24
CA LYS A 625 1.26 -5.61 7.61
C LYS A 625 0.53 -4.27 7.62
N LEU A 626 1.19 -3.22 7.10
CA LEU A 626 0.63 -1.88 7.04
C LEU A 626 -0.65 -1.88 6.22
N ASP A 627 -0.73 -2.60 5.12
CA ASP A 627 -1.91 -2.64 4.26
C ASP A 627 -3.17 -3.16 4.98
N ARG A 628 -2.99 -4.17 5.84
CA ARG A 628 -4.05 -4.80 6.62
C ARG A 628 -4.52 -3.97 7.82
N GLU A 629 -3.73 -3.02 8.28
CA GLU A 629 -4.12 -2.16 9.40
C GLU A 629 -5.37 -1.34 9.07
N ARG A 630 -6.37 -1.40 9.95
CA ARG A 630 -7.62 -0.65 9.80
C ARG A 630 -7.58 0.59 10.66
N PHE A 631 -8.23 1.66 10.22
CA PHE A 631 -8.36 2.89 10.99
C PHE A 631 -9.84 3.25 11.12
N PRO A 632 -10.27 3.97 12.17
CA PRO A 632 -11.63 4.50 12.22
C PRO A 632 -11.91 5.39 11.02
N VAL A 633 -13.16 5.37 10.52
CA VAL A 633 -13.57 6.19 9.36
C VAL A 633 -13.40 7.67 9.65
N LEU A 634 -13.79 8.09 10.85
CA LEU A 634 -13.66 9.45 11.36
C LEU A 634 -12.92 9.39 12.69
N LEU A 635 -11.82 10.13 12.81
CA LEU A 635 -10.98 10.12 14.00
C LEU A 635 -10.50 11.53 14.32
N TYR A 636 -10.04 11.74 15.56
CA TYR A 636 -9.33 12.95 15.94
C TYR A 636 -7.98 12.63 16.57
N GLY A 637 -6.97 13.44 16.26
CA GLY A 637 -5.59 13.25 16.70
C GLY A 637 -4.75 12.39 15.76
N ILE A 638 -3.67 11.82 16.31
CA ILE A 638 -2.75 10.97 15.54
C ILE A 638 -3.49 9.68 15.20
N PRO A 639 -3.63 9.30 13.90
CA PRO A 639 -4.28 8.06 13.51
C PRO A 639 -3.66 6.86 14.24
N ARG A 640 -4.52 6.00 14.78
CA ARG A 640 -4.10 4.73 15.36
C ARG A 640 -4.89 3.61 14.71
N PRO A 641 -4.25 2.47 14.39
CA PRO A 641 -4.97 1.31 13.94
C PRO A 641 -6.03 0.89 14.97
N ILE A 642 -7.15 0.37 14.50
CA ILE A 642 -8.18 -0.24 15.32
C ILE A 642 -7.59 -1.53 15.91
N ASP A 643 -7.62 -1.65 17.24
CA ASP A 643 -7.36 -2.91 17.92
C ASP A 643 -8.69 -3.65 18.09
N SER A 644 -8.87 -4.70 17.29
CA SER A 644 -10.09 -5.52 17.31
C SER A 644 -10.37 -6.15 18.68
N SER A 645 -9.37 -6.31 19.54
CA SER A 645 -9.56 -6.82 20.90
C SER A 645 -10.21 -5.82 21.86
N THR A 646 -10.24 -4.53 21.49
CA THR A 646 -10.75 -3.45 22.34
C THR A 646 -12.15 -2.96 21.93
N MET A 647 -12.72 -3.48 20.84
CA MET A 647 -14.05 -3.08 20.39
C MET A 647 -15.13 -3.73 21.25
N THR A 648 -15.92 -2.91 21.94
CA THR A 648 -17.18 -3.34 22.57
C THR A 648 -18.25 -3.48 21.50
N ILE A 649 -18.37 -4.69 20.96
CA ILE A 649 -19.39 -5.03 19.97
C ILE A 649 -20.51 -5.77 20.69
N ASN A 650 -21.75 -5.33 20.52
CA ASN A 650 -22.91 -6.08 20.98
C ASN A 650 -23.14 -7.25 20.00
N SER A 651 -22.47 -8.39 20.25
CA SER A 651 -22.55 -9.60 19.41
C SER A 651 -23.96 -10.17 19.26
N ASP A 652 -24.86 -9.80 20.17
CA ASP A 652 -26.21 -10.34 20.27
C ASP A 652 -27.24 -9.45 19.55
N ALA A 653 -26.81 -8.38 18.86
CA ALA A 653 -27.70 -7.54 18.07
C ALA A 653 -28.36 -8.38 16.95
N PRO A 654 -29.69 -8.62 16.99
CA PRO A 654 -30.37 -9.45 16.00
C PRO A 654 -30.51 -8.77 14.64
N CYS A 655 -30.34 -7.45 14.61
CA CYS A 655 -30.50 -6.60 13.44
C CYS A 655 -29.44 -5.49 13.46
N LEU A 656 -28.79 -5.28 12.32
CA LEU A 656 -27.92 -4.14 12.07
C LEU A 656 -28.63 -3.18 11.12
N GLU A 657 -28.48 -1.87 11.36
CA GLU A 657 -29.11 -0.83 10.57
C GLU A 657 -28.06 -0.01 9.83
N GLY A 658 -28.32 0.28 8.55
CA GLY A 658 -27.47 1.11 7.70
C GLY A 658 -28.31 1.91 6.71
N VAL A 659 -27.67 2.47 5.69
CA VAL A 659 -28.35 3.26 4.67
C VAL A 659 -28.81 2.38 3.52
N PRO A 660 -30.12 2.32 3.23
CA PRO A 660 -30.60 1.64 2.03
C PRO A 660 -30.22 2.44 0.80
N VAL A 661 -29.55 1.78 -0.15
CA VAL A 661 -29.13 2.40 -1.42
C VAL A 661 -29.81 1.77 -2.63
N SER A 662 -30.20 0.50 -2.52
CA SER A 662 -30.85 -0.27 -3.57
C SER A 662 -31.88 -1.23 -2.97
N GLN A 663 -33.07 -1.29 -3.57
CA GLN A 663 -34.25 -1.95 -3.02
C GLN A 663 -34.20 -3.47 -3.21
N GLY A 664 -35.10 -4.16 -2.50
CA GLY A 664 -35.26 -5.61 -2.55
C GLY A 664 -34.88 -6.31 -1.24
N VAL A 665 -35.35 -7.54 -1.11
CA VAL A 665 -35.08 -8.39 0.06
C VAL A 665 -34.50 -9.70 -0.44
N VAL A 666 -33.38 -10.10 0.15
CA VAL A 666 -32.71 -11.34 -0.23
C VAL A 666 -32.18 -12.07 1.00
N ARG A 667 -32.28 -13.40 0.97
CA ARG A 667 -31.74 -14.28 2.01
C ARG A 667 -30.69 -15.17 1.38
N GLY A 668 -29.52 -15.25 2.00
CA GLY A 668 -28.39 -16.01 1.48
C GLY A 668 -27.23 -16.10 2.47
N PRO A 669 -26.20 -16.90 2.13
CA PRO A 669 -24.98 -16.96 2.92
C PRO A 669 -24.21 -15.64 2.83
N ALA A 670 -23.75 -15.14 3.97
CA ALA A 670 -22.86 -13.99 4.05
C ALA A 670 -21.46 -14.39 3.60
N ARG A 671 -20.82 -13.57 2.77
CA ARG A 671 -19.41 -13.67 2.41
C ARG A 671 -18.69 -12.45 2.93
N VAL A 672 -18.04 -12.59 4.08
CA VAL A 672 -17.27 -11.53 4.72
C VAL A 672 -15.87 -11.51 4.14
N ILE A 673 -15.49 -10.40 3.52
CA ILE A 673 -14.18 -10.23 2.87
C ILE A 673 -13.46 -9.04 3.46
N LEU A 674 -12.27 -9.30 4.00
CA LEU A 674 -11.39 -8.36 4.66
C LEU A 674 -10.12 -8.10 3.85
N ASP A 675 -9.65 -9.12 3.14
CA ASP A 675 -8.49 -9.05 2.25
C ASP A 675 -8.89 -9.45 0.83
N PHE A 676 -9.15 -8.46 -0.03
CA PHE A 676 -9.56 -8.66 -1.41
C PHE A 676 -8.61 -9.60 -2.18
N SER A 677 -7.30 -9.47 -1.96
CA SER A 677 -6.30 -10.20 -2.74
C SER A 677 -6.28 -11.70 -2.46
N THR A 678 -6.80 -12.14 -1.31
CA THR A 678 -6.77 -13.56 -0.91
C THR A 678 -8.17 -14.19 -0.82
N GLU A 679 -9.20 -13.41 -0.51
CA GLU A 679 -10.53 -13.94 -0.20
C GLU A 679 -11.56 -13.72 -1.32
N ALA A 680 -11.34 -12.78 -2.25
CA ALA A 680 -12.33 -12.45 -3.29
C ALA A 680 -12.65 -13.62 -4.23
N GLN A 681 -11.70 -14.52 -4.46
CA GLN A 681 -11.90 -15.73 -5.27
C GLN A 681 -12.90 -16.71 -4.64
N GLY A 682 -13.17 -16.59 -3.33
CA GLY A 682 -14.14 -17.42 -2.62
C GLY A 682 -15.60 -16.97 -2.78
N ILE A 683 -15.87 -15.88 -3.51
CA ILE A 683 -17.23 -15.41 -3.76
C ILE A 683 -17.95 -16.42 -4.65
N ALA A 684 -19.04 -16.98 -4.13
CA ALA A 684 -19.92 -17.86 -4.86
C ALA A 684 -21.19 -17.14 -5.31
N ARG A 685 -21.88 -17.71 -6.28
CA ARG A 685 -23.17 -17.17 -6.70
C ARG A 685 -24.19 -17.30 -5.59
N GLY A 686 -24.96 -16.24 -5.34
CA GLY A 686 -25.96 -16.22 -4.28
C GLY A 686 -25.44 -15.65 -2.95
N ASP A 687 -24.13 -15.41 -2.85
CA ASP A 687 -23.53 -14.82 -1.65
C ASP A 687 -24.01 -13.37 -1.46
N ILE A 688 -24.22 -13.00 -0.19
CA ILE A 688 -24.39 -11.61 0.23
C ILE A 688 -23.00 -11.11 0.65
N LEU A 689 -22.42 -10.20 -0.14
CA LEU A 689 -21.11 -9.65 0.16
C LEU A 689 -21.18 -8.74 1.39
N VAL A 690 -20.31 -8.98 2.37
CA VAL A 690 -20.11 -8.10 3.52
C VAL A 690 -18.64 -7.67 3.53
N THR A 691 -18.38 -6.39 3.29
CA THR A 691 -17.01 -5.87 3.24
C THR A 691 -16.94 -4.48 3.84
N ARG A 692 -15.73 -3.95 4.02
CA ARG A 692 -15.54 -2.59 4.53
C ARG A 692 -15.95 -1.54 3.50
N ALA A 693 -15.45 -1.68 2.27
CA ALA A 693 -15.69 -0.77 1.16
C ALA A 693 -15.42 -1.49 -0.17
N THR A 694 -16.03 -1.00 -1.26
CA THR A 694 -15.82 -1.53 -2.61
C THR A 694 -15.21 -0.48 -3.51
N ASP A 695 -14.34 -0.91 -4.43
CA ASP A 695 -13.80 -0.12 -5.53
C ASP A 695 -14.11 -0.78 -6.88
N THR A 696 -13.65 -0.16 -7.97
CA THR A 696 -13.87 -0.65 -9.34
C THR A 696 -13.36 -2.09 -9.56
N GLY A 697 -12.35 -2.54 -8.80
CA GLY A 697 -11.81 -3.89 -8.86
C GLY A 697 -12.79 -4.99 -8.42
N TRP A 698 -13.83 -4.63 -7.66
CA TRP A 698 -14.89 -5.57 -7.24
C TRP A 698 -15.93 -5.84 -8.33
N THR A 699 -16.03 -4.96 -9.33
CA THR A 699 -17.05 -5.00 -10.39
C THR A 699 -17.24 -6.39 -11.03
N PRO A 700 -16.19 -7.18 -11.32
CA PRO A 700 -16.37 -8.52 -11.90
C PRO A 700 -17.20 -9.46 -11.03
N TYR A 701 -17.20 -9.29 -9.70
CA TYR A 701 -17.87 -10.17 -8.76
C TYR A 701 -19.34 -9.80 -8.54
N PHE A 702 -19.77 -8.57 -8.84
CA PHE A 702 -21.16 -8.12 -8.65
C PHE A 702 -22.20 -9.05 -9.31
N PRO A 703 -22.00 -9.55 -10.55
CA PRO A 703 -22.90 -10.53 -11.17
C PRO A 703 -23.14 -11.81 -10.37
N LEU A 704 -22.18 -12.21 -9.53
CA LEU A 704 -22.31 -13.41 -8.68
C LEU A 704 -23.17 -13.13 -7.44
N LEU A 705 -23.21 -11.89 -6.98
CA LEU A 705 -23.81 -11.54 -5.69
C LEU A 705 -25.34 -11.57 -5.72
N ALA A 706 -25.91 -11.88 -4.56
CA ALA A 706 -27.34 -11.73 -4.29
C ALA A 706 -27.65 -10.38 -3.63
N GLY A 707 -26.68 -9.80 -2.90
CA GLY A 707 -26.78 -8.50 -2.26
C GLY A 707 -25.42 -7.99 -1.77
N VAL A 708 -25.36 -6.70 -1.42
CA VAL A 708 -24.12 -6.02 -1.01
C VAL A 708 -24.31 -5.25 0.30
N VAL A 709 -23.40 -5.46 1.24
CA VAL A 709 -23.29 -4.73 2.51
C VAL A 709 -21.90 -4.15 2.63
N THR A 710 -21.81 -2.83 2.85
CA THR A 710 -20.55 -2.17 3.17
C THR A 710 -20.59 -1.42 4.51
N GLU A 711 -19.53 -1.53 5.30
CA GLU A 711 -19.39 -0.75 6.55
C GLU A 711 -19.24 0.75 6.25
N ILE A 712 -18.58 1.06 5.15
CA ILE A 712 -18.30 2.42 4.70
C ILE A 712 -18.96 2.65 3.36
N GLY A 713 -19.57 3.82 3.23
CA GLY A 713 -20.12 4.31 1.98
C GLY A 713 -21.29 5.21 2.25
N GLY A 714 -21.54 6.12 1.30
CA GLY A 714 -22.79 6.86 1.24
C GLY A 714 -23.51 6.57 -0.07
N LEU A 715 -24.56 7.35 -0.35
CA LEU A 715 -25.39 7.17 -1.55
C LEU A 715 -24.62 7.24 -2.88
N LEU A 716 -23.47 7.90 -2.88
CA LEU A 716 -22.63 8.12 -4.05
C LEU A 716 -21.36 7.26 -4.04
N SER A 717 -21.29 6.26 -3.16
CA SER A 717 -20.18 5.31 -3.15
C SER A 717 -20.20 4.44 -4.41
N HIS A 718 -19.05 3.90 -4.78
CA HIS A 718 -18.96 2.98 -5.91
C HIS A 718 -19.91 1.78 -5.75
N GLY A 719 -19.91 1.16 -4.56
CA GLY A 719 -20.78 0.04 -4.26
C GLY A 719 -22.27 0.37 -4.38
N ALA A 720 -22.68 1.56 -3.94
CA ALA A 720 -24.06 2.03 -4.06
C ALA A 720 -24.48 2.26 -5.51
N VAL A 721 -23.59 2.85 -6.33
CA VAL A 721 -23.87 3.09 -7.75
C VAL A 721 -24.00 1.77 -8.49
N VAL A 722 -23.04 0.85 -8.34
CA VAL A 722 -23.06 -0.44 -9.07
C VAL A 722 -24.23 -1.31 -8.63
N ALA A 723 -24.50 -1.42 -7.31
CA ALA A 723 -25.64 -2.20 -6.82
C ALA A 723 -26.98 -1.69 -7.38
N ARG A 724 -27.16 -0.37 -7.43
CA ARG A 724 -28.36 0.25 -8.01
C ARG A 724 -28.50 -0.03 -9.51
N GLU A 725 -27.42 0.13 -10.29
CA GLU A 725 -27.48 -0.09 -11.74
C GLU A 725 -27.74 -1.56 -12.10
N TYR A 726 -27.31 -2.49 -11.24
CA TYR A 726 -27.50 -3.92 -11.41
C TYR A 726 -28.76 -4.48 -10.74
N GLY A 727 -29.47 -3.67 -9.95
CA GLY A 727 -30.67 -4.08 -9.21
C GLY A 727 -30.39 -5.07 -8.07
N LEU A 728 -29.22 -4.98 -7.44
CA LEU A 728 -28.90 -5.78 -6.25
C LEU A 728 -29.40 -5.05 -4.99
N PRO A 729 -30.10 -5.73 -4.08
CA PRO A 729 -30.38 -5.18 -2.75
C PRO A 729 -29.07 -4.78 -2.07
N ALA A 730 -29.00 -3.56 -1.54
CA ALA A 730 -27.76 -3.08 -0.95
C ALA A 730 -27.95 -2.09 0.20
N ILE A 731 -27.06 -2.22 1.18
CA ILE A 731 -26.96 -1.38 2.37
C ILE A 731 -25.51 -0.89 2.49
N VAL A 732 -25.32 0.40 2.76
CA VAL A 732 -23.99 0.98 3.01
C VAL A 732 -23.96 1.71 4.34
N GLY A 733 -22.77 1.95 4.89
CA GLY A 733 -22.62 2.67 6.16
C GLY A 733 -23.06 1.84 7.37
N LEU A 734 -23.00 0.51 7.27
CA LEU A 734 -23.40 -0.41 8.34
C LEU A 734 -22.18 -0.74 9.21
N ASP A 735 -21.86 0.16 10.12
CA ASP A 735 -20.63 0.08 10.95
C ASP A 735 -20.58 -1.22 11.78
N GLY A 736 -19.41 -1.86 11.85
CA GLY A 736 -19.19 -3.13 12.54
C GLY A 736 -19.74 -4.39 11.86
N ALA A 737 -20.25 -4.30 10.63
CA ALA A 737 -20.80 -5.46 9.89
C ALA A 737 -19.82 -6.63 9.79
N THR A 738 -18.56 -6.34 9.48
CA THR A 738 -17.54 -7.36 9.20
C THR A 738 -17.00 -8.03 10.46
N GLU A 739 -17.33 -7.50 11.62
CA GLU A 739 -16.93 -8.01 12.92
C GLU A 739 -18.04 -8.86 13.56
N ILE A 740 -19.30 -8.51 13.31
CA ILE A 740 -20.49 -9.20 13.83
C ILE A 740 -20.85 -10.42 12.97
N ILE A 741 -20.88 -10.23 11.65
CA ILE A 741 -21.23 -11.29 10.69
C ILE A 741 -19.99 -12.10 10.36
N LYS A 742 -20.15 -13.42 10.22
CA LYS A 742 -19.09 -14.32 9.78
C LYS A 742 -19.42 -14.91 8.41
N SER A 743 -18.37 -15.19 7.62
CA SER A 743 -18.53 -15.91 6.35
C SER A 743 -19.24 -17.25 6.57
N GLY A 744 -20.32 -17.48 5.84
CA GLY A 744 -21.19 -18.66 5.96
C GLY A 744 -22.46 -18.43 6.79
N ASP A 745 -22.56 -17.35 7.57
CA ASP A 745 -23.78 -17.02 8.31
C ASP A 745 -24.94 -16.79 7.33
N ILE A 746 -26.12 -17.34 7.62
CA ILE A 746 -27.33 -17.05 6.82
C ILE A 746 -27.93 -15.72 7.28
N VAL A 747 -27.90 -14.74 6.40
CA VAL A 747 -28.40 -13.39 6.67
C VAL A 747 -29.56 -13.04 5.75
N THR A 748 -30.47 -12.22 6.26
CA THR A 748 -31.53 -11.61 5.45
C THR A 748 -31.22 -10.12 5.29
N LEU A 749 -30.97 -9.72 4.05
CA LEU A 749 -30.68 -8.34 3.66
C LEU A 749 -31.98 -7.68 3.18
N ASP A 750 -32.46 -6.67 3.90
CA ASP A 750 -33.59 -5.83 3.50
C ASP A 750 -33.08 -4.46 3.06
N GLY A 751 -32.88 -4.32 1.74
CA GLY A 751 -32.47 -3.08 1.09
C GLY A 751 -33.57 -2.00 1.05
N ASN A 752 -34.81 -2.33 1.42
CA ASN A 752 -35.89 -1.33 1.51
C ASN A 752 -35.83 -0.59 2.84
N GLN A 753 -35.57 -1.31 3.93
CA GLN A 753 -35.51 -0.73 5.27
C GLN A 753 -34.09 -0.35 5.69
N GLY A 754 -33.06 -0.81 4.97
CA GLY A 754 -31.67 -0.62 5.38
C GLY A 754 -31.30 -1.52 6.55
N LYS A 755 -31.85 -2.75 6.61
CA LYS A 755 -31.67 -3.67 7.73
C LYS A 755 -31.02 -4.98 7.30
N LEU A 756 -30.06 -5.44 8.11
CA LEU A 756 -29.43 -6.75 7.97
C LEU A 756 -29.76 -7.59 9.19
N TYR A 757 -30.50 -8.68 8.98
CA TYR A 757 -30.92 -9.60 10.04
C TYR A 757 -30.02 -10.81 10.07
N ARG A 758 -29.50 -11.13 11.27
CA ARG A 758 -28.79 -12.38 11.52
C ARG A 758 -29.83 -13.42 11.92
N THR A 759 -30.01 -14.45 11.10
CA THR A 759 -30.93 -15.54 11.48
C THR A 759 -30.19 -16.44 12.47
N PRO A 760 -30.70 -16.70 13.69
CA PRO A 760 -30.08 -17.69 14.55
C PRO A 760 -30.09 -19.05 13.84
N PRO A 761 -29.05 -19.89 14.00
CA PRO A 761 -29.07 -21.24 13.46
C PRO A 761 -30.29 -21.97 14.05
N SER A 762 -31.24 -22.35 13.21
CA SER A 762 -32.37 -23.19 13.61
C SER A 762 -31.82 -24.54 14.06
N ALA A 763 -32.29 -25.04 15.20
CA ALA A 763 -31.92 -26.34 15.76
C ALA A 763 -32.34 -27.55 14.90
N ASP A 764 -32.98 -27.33 13.75
CA ASP A 764 -33.55 -28.38 12.89
C ASP A 764 -32.72 -28.72 11.64
N ASP A 765 -31.60 -28.03 11.35
CA ASP A 765 -30.77 -28.36 10.16
C ASP A 765 -29.92 -29.64 10.32
N SER A 766 -30.17 -30.44 11.36
CA SER A 766 -29.53 -31.76 11.55
C SER A 766 -30.43 -32.96 11.28
N THR A 767 -31.71 -32.78 10.95
CA THR A 767 -32.61 -33.91 10.67
C THR A 767 -33.79 -33.54 9.75
N GLU A 768 -33.87 -34.26 8.62
CA GLU A 768 -35.04 -34.42 7.71
C GLU A 768 -35.36 -33.23 6.78
N GLY A 769 -35.64 -33.38 5.48
CA GLY A 769 -35.89 -34.55 4.66
C GLY A 769 -36.13 -34.13 3.19
N ALA A 770 -35.93 -35.07 2.28
CA ALA A 770 -36.28 -34.96 0.87
C ALA A 770 -37.80 -34.77 0.68
N VAL A 771 -38.23 -33.80 -0.13
CA VAL A 771 -39.52 -33.79 -0.85
C VAL A 771 -39.34 -32.95 -2.13
N GLU A 772 -39.21 -33.57 -3.30
CA GLU A 772 -40.27 -34.02 -4.23
C GLU A 772 -40.85 -32.88 -5.09
N HIS A 773 -40.54 -32.95 -6.39
CA HIS A 773 -41.16 -32.14 -7.44
C HIS A 773 -42.62 -32.57 -7.62
N THR A 774 -43.56 -31.64 -7.52
CA THR A 774 -44.90 -31.80 -8.11
C THR A 774 -45.19 -30.67 -9.08
N ALA A 775 -45.42 -31.08 -10.33
CA ALA A 775 -45.93 -30.27 -11.42
C ALA A 775 -47.43 -29.98 -11.23
N VAL A 776 -47.84 -28.73 -11.49
CA VAL A 776 -48.99 -28.33 -12.34
C VAL A 776 -48.65 -26.98 -12.95
#